data_AF-A0A9E0HL29-F1
#
_entry.id   AF-A0A9E0HL29-F1
#
_cell.length_a   1.000
_cell.length_b   1.000
_cell.length_c   1.000
_cell.angle_alpha   90.00
_cell.angle_beta   90.00
_cell.angle_gamma   90.00
#
_symmetry.space_group_name_H-M   'P 1'
#
loop_
_entity.id
_entity.type
_entity.pdbx_description
1 polymer ?
#
loop_
_entity_poly.entity_id
_entity_poly.type
_entity_poly.pdbx_seq_one_letter_code
_entity_poly.pdbx_strand_id
1 'polypeptide(L)'
;GGMYDPAVMNPGAYVYTVAGAAPCTNASATVQVNETGSPDAGGNGAATLCNDGAAVNLFTALTGTPDAGGTWSGGLVGGLFDPQVNAAGTYTYTVNATAPCVGAQADVVVAITTAPDAGGNNTLTVCDQGAATDLFTALNGTPDAGGTWSGPSAITGGMYDPAVMNPGAYVYTVAGAAPCTNASATVQVNETGSPDAGADNAVALCSSGTPVNLVGFLSGTPQPGGTWTGPDGGPMAGTLDPATAVSGNYMHTVAGNFPCASDMAVLTLTINPAVDAGADAMVTVCSNEQPLDLFTVLGGTPGQGGSWVLYPNGQPANGTFDPATSFSGTYQYTMQGVAPCPADSAEVLVTLVQAPDAGTDGLAVLCSSDMPVNLITLLGTTADAGGVWLDPLGNTAAPLFDPASSAPGSYLYVLAAVGVCAGDSALVDMGVVPAARAGADGDTLVCANGAPFALFGLLGGVPDAGGTWSAPDGAALDGNIDPANAVPGTYVYTVSAPAPCPQASANVQVGILALPELAPTLSVSEGCAPVVVTFQSGYSGTGTCHWDFGDGTNATACGPFTFTYLQPGSYQVVLTVDQGLGCVASSAIDQPVVVGQSPSASFQVIGPSTGPGSAVISFNNTSTGANTYLWDFGGMGTSTLPHPQFTFPYGLGRTYPVCLVAYASPSCTDTTCIDLLVPAHASVFAANAFTPDGDGRNDGFAPVFNGLDPLAHQLLIVDRWGHLLFSTGDVDASWDGNFPDGSPAPPGVYVWKLVGQEAVTRTHFERTGHVTLLR
;
A
#
# COMPACT_ATOMS: atom_id res chain seq x y z
N GLY A 1 -23.40 180.89 105.29
CA GLY A 1 -24.04 180.08 104.24
C GLY A 1 -23.74 178.62 104.54
N GLY A 2 -24.74 177.74 104.51
CA GLY A 2 -24.60 176.32 104.88
C GLY A 2 -24.54 175.38 103.67
N MET A 3 -23.33 175.06 103.19
CA MET A 3 -23.07 174.01 102.18
C MET A 3 -22.20 172.89 102.77
N TYR A 4 -22.40 171.65 102.30
CA TYR A 4 -21.63 170.45 102.66
C TYR A 4 -20.90 169.88 101.44
N ASP A 5 -19.61 169.55 101.56
CA ASP A 5 -18.76 168.96 100.50
C ASP A 5 -18.27 167.56 100.91
N PRO A 6 -18.70 166.48 100.22
CA PRO A 6 -18.37 165.09 100.59
C PRO A 6 -16.88 164.73 100.38
N ALA A 7 -16.11 165.52 99.63
CA ALA A 7 -14.69 165.26 99.43
C ALA A 7 -13.81 165.75 100.60
N VAL A 8 -14.31 166.67 101.45
CA VAL A 8 -13.52 167.32 102.52
C VAL A 8 -14.26 167.52 103.85
N MET A 9 -15.58 167.33 103.90
CA MET A 9 -16.38 167.38 105.13
C MET A 9 -16.80 165.97 105.53
N ASN A 10 -16.90 165.73 106.83
CA ASN A 10 -17.32 164.44 107.36
C ASN A 10 -18.83 164.44 107.66
N PRO A 11 -19.55 163.35 107.37
CA PRO A 11 -20.98 163.27 107.63
C PRO A 11 -21.30 163.39 109.13
N GLY A 12 -22.32 164.17 109.52
CA GLY A 12 -22.62 164.47 110.93
C GLY A 12 -23.68 165.55 111.16
N ALA A 13 -23.87 165.94 112.43
CA ALA A 13 -24.86 166.94 112.89
C ALA A 13 -24.31 168.37 112.90
N TYR A 14 -25.00 169.31 112.28
CA TYR A 14 -24.62 170.73 112.22
C TYR A 14 -25.74 171.62 112.79
N VAL A 15 -25.45 172.47 113.79
CA VAL A 15 -26.45 173.31 114.51
C VAL A 15 -26.34 174.79 114.12
N TYR A 16 -27.48 175.43 113.84
CA TYR A 16 -27.62 176.86 113.56
C TYR A 16 -28.47 177.54 114.66
N THR A 17 -28.04 178.70 115.19
CA THR A 17 -28.70 179.41 116.31
C THR A 17 -28.92 180.90 115.99
N VAL A 18 -30.09 181.44 116.33
CA VAL A 18 -30.50 182.84 116.20
C VAL A 18 -30.83 183.43 117.58
N ALA A 19 -30.36 184.65 117.87
CA ALA A 19 -30.52 185.27 119.18
C ALA A 19 -31.81 186.11 119.34
N GLY A 20 -32.47 186.04 120.51
CA GLY A 20 -33.70 186.78 120.84
C GLY A 20 -33.45 188.06 121.67
N ALA A 21 -34.27 189.10 121.46
CA ALA A 21 -34.22 190.36 122.22
C ALA A 21 -35.31 190.41 123.29
N ALA A 22 -34.99 190.93 124.48
CA ALA A 22 -35.83 190.85 125.67
C ALA A 22 -37.26 191.41 125.45
N PRO A 23 -38.31 190.67 125.84
CA PRO A 23 -38.30 189.50 126.73
C PRO A 23 -38.19 188.13 126.02
N CYS A 24 -37.81 188.02 124.75
CA CYS A 24 -37.73 186.73 124.02
C CYS A 24 -36.35 186.04 124.08
N THR A 25 -36.31 184.70 124.12
CA THR A 25 -35.09 183.87 124.12
C THR A 25 -34.63 183.43 122.72
N ASN A 26 -33.39 182.95 122.59
CA ASN A 26 -32.78 182.42 121.36
C ASN A 26 -33.49 181.15 120.84
N ALA A 27 -33.41 180.89 119.53
CA ALA A 27 -33.91 179.68 118.88
C ALA A 27 -32.81 179.02 118.02
N SER A 28 -32.75 177.69 117.97
CA SER A 28 -31.78 176.93 117.17
C SER A 28 -32.38 175.70 116.46
N ALA A 29 -31.72 175.24 115.38
CA ALA A 29 -32.09 174.06 114.58
C ALA A 29 -30.84 173.26 114.14
N THR A 30 -30.97 171.94 113.94
CA THR A 30 -29.86 171.02 113.58
C THR A 30 -30.14 170.27 112.27
N VAL A 31 -29.12 170.05 111.43
CA VAL A 31 -29.15 169.26 110.17
C VAL A 31 -28.17 168.08 110.23
N GLN A 32 -28.56 166.91 109.71
CA GLN A 32 -27.75 165.69 109.64
C GLN A 32 -27.40 165.30 108.18
N VAL A 33 -26.18 164.81 107.90
CA VAL A 33 -25.70 164.42 106.54
C VAL A 33 -25.05 163.01 106.52
N ASN A 34 -25.27 162.17 105.47
CA ASN A 34 -24.75 160.79 105.21
C ASN A 34 -24.35 160.54 103.71
N GLU A 35 -23.44 159.59 103.38
CA GLU A 35 -22.88 159.30 102.00
C GLU A 35 -22.78 157.80 101.56
N THR A 36 -22.72 157.48 100.23
CA THR A 36 -22.58 156.12 99.58
C THR A 36 -21.77 156.12 98.23
N GLY A 37 -21.11 155.01 97.79
CA GLY A 37 -20.17 154.91 96.60
C GLY A 37 -20.66 154.29 95.24
N SER A 38 -19.83 154.27 94.17
CA SER A 38 -20.18 153.99 92.72
C SER A 38 -19.84 152.58 92.15
N PRO A 39 -20.54 152.04 91.10
CA PRO A 39 -20.33 150.67 90.51
C PRO A 39 -19.19 150.47 89.47
N ASP A 40 -18.69 149.22 89.28
CA ASP A 40 -17.62 148.77 88.33
C ASP A 40 -18.02 147.54 87.47
N ALA A 41 -17.86 147.59 86.15
CA ALA A 41 -18.19 146.48 85.21
C ALA A 41 -16.97 145.69 84.70
N GLY A 42 -15.76 145.99 85.20
CA GLY A 42 -14.50 145.41 84.73
C GLY A 42 -14.02 145.98 83.40
N GLY A 43 -13.07 145.28 82.76
CA GLY A 43 -12.51 145.60 81.45
C GLY A 43 -12.81 144.55 80.38
N ASN A 44 -12.57 144.90 79.11
CA ASN A 44 -12.90 144.05 77.96
C ASN A 44 -12.08 142.74 77.89
N GLY A 45 -12.60 141.73 77.20
CA GLY A 45 -12.03 140.38 77.03
C GLY A 45 -12.25 139.73 75.65
N ALA A 46 -11.78 138.49 75.46
CA ALA A 46 -12.00 137.71 74.24
C ALA A 46 -11.98 136.18 74.48
N ALA A 47 -12.66 135.40 73.62
CA ALA A 47 -12.67 133.93 73.65
C ALA A 47 -12.72 133.32 72.23
N THR A 48 -12.03 132.20 71.99
CA THR A 48 -12.13 131.41 70.74
C THR A 48 -12.57 129.99 71.07
N LEU A 49 -13.63 129.50 70.42
CA LEU A 49 -14.29 128.22 70.73
C LEU A 49 -14.41 127.34 69.47
N CYS A 50 -14.44 126.02 69.63
CA CYS A 50 -14.76 125.11 68.52
C CYS A 50 -16.28 125.03 68.34
N ASN A 51 -16.76 124.89 67.11
CA ASN A 51 -18.20 124.86 66.80
C ASN A 51 -18.93 123.64 67.38
N ASP A 52 -18.22 122.57 67.73
CA ASP A 52 -18.76 121.40 68.44
C ASP A 52 -18.39 121.40 69.95
N GLY A 53 -17.72 122.46 70.42
CA GLY A 53 -17.26 122.59 71.80
C GLY A 53 -18.40 122.81 72.80
N ALA A 54 -18.12 122.59 74.08
CA ALA A 54 -19.08 122.84 75.16
C ALA A 54 -19.31 124.34 75.40
N ALA A 55 -20.48 124.68 75.96
CA ALA A 55 -20.81 126.06 76.33
C ALA A 55 -19.88 126.63 77.42
N VAL A 56 -19.49 127.90 77.28
CA VAL A 56 -18.51 128.61 78.13
C VAL A 56 -19.12 129.87 78.73
N ASN A 57 -18.80 130.18 79.99
CA ASN A 57 -19.27 131.41 80.63
C ASN A 57 -18.36 132.61 80.27
N LEU A 58 -18.88 133.61 79.53
CA LEU A 58 -18.14 134.80 79.12
C LEU A 58 -17.81 135.75 80.27
N PHE A 59 -18.45 135.62 81.44
CA PHE A 59 -18.07 136.40 82.63
C PHE A 59 -16.62 136.13 83.06
N THR A 60 -16.11 134.92 82.85
CA THR A 60 -14.70 134.62 83.12
C THR A 60 -13.74 135.18 82.08
N ALA A 61 -14.25 135.69 80.96
CA ALA A 61 -13.45 136.35 79.94
C ALA A 61 -13.30 137.86 80.18
N LEU A 62 -14.12 138.48 81.04
CA LEU A 62 -13.94 139.88 81.46
C LEU A 62 -12.67 140.04 82.31
N THR A 63 -12.02 141.20 82.20
CA THR A 63 -10.79 141.52 82.96
C THR A 63 -11.11 142.43 84.16
N GLY A 64 -10.21 142.51 85.15
CA GLY A 64 -10.42 143.33 86.36
C GLY A 64 -11.25 142.65 87.46
N THR A 65 -11.90 143.43 88.32
CA THR A 65 -12.80 142.95 89.39
C THR A 65 -14.24 143.40 89.12
N PRO A 66 -14.89 142.90 88.05
CA PRO A 66 -16.24 143.30 87.67
C PRO A 66 -17.25 142.97 88.79
N ASP A 67 -18.11 143.93 89.13
CA ASP A 67 -19.21 143.71 90.07
C ASP A 67 -20.17 142.65 89.52
N ALA A 68 -20.59 141.73 90.40
CA ALA A 68 -21.59 140.73 90.07
C ALA A 68 -23.00 141.34 90.00
N GLY A 69 -23.87 140.75 89.18
CA GLY A 69 -25.29 141.15 89.07
C GLY A 69 -25.62 142.10 87.91
N GLY A 70 -24.67 142.35 87.00
CA GLY A 70 -24.91 143.02 85.74
C GLY A 70 -25.58 142.12 84.69
N THR A 71 -25.89 142.70 83.53
CA THR A 71 -26.60 142.02 82.43
C THR A 71 -25.75 141.96 81.16
N TRP A 72 -25.86 140.87 80.40
CA TRP A 72 -25.19 140.67 79.10
C TRP A 72 -26.08 141.08 77.92
N SER A 73 -25.48 141.67 76.88
CA SER A 73 -26.12 141.83 75.58
C SER A 73 -26.23 140.48 74.83
N GLY A 74 -26.94 140.45 73.71
CA GLY A 74 -27.06 139.24 72.89
C GLY A 74 -27.91 138.11 73.48
N GLY A 75 -28.65 138.37 74.56
CA GLY A 75 -29.58 137.39 75.16
C GLY A 75 -28.92 136.30 76.01
N LEU A 76 -27.65 136.45 76.38
CA LEU A 76 -26.96 135.48 77.22
C LEU A 76 -27.49 135.52 78.66
N VAL A 77 -28.03 134.41 79.14
CA VAL A 77 -28.47 134.26 80.54
C VAL A 77 -27.28 133.89 81.40
N GLY A 78 -26.92 134.76 82.35
CA GLY A 78 -25.78 134.53 83.25
C GLY A 78 -24.40 134.47 82.58
N GLY A 79 -24.29 134.96 81.33
CA GLY A 79 -23.05 134.99 80.56
C GLY A 79 -22.69 133.70 79.82
N LEU A 80 -23.54 132.67 79.80
CA LEU A 80 -23.24 131.39 79.14
C LEU A 80 -23.38 131.47 77.61
N PHE A 81 -22.31 131.16 76.88
CA PHE A 81 -22.21 131.10 75.42
C PHE A 81 -22.00 129.66 74.93
N ASP A 82 -22.90 129.16 74.11
CA ASP A 82 -22.80 127.85 73.46
C ASP A 82 -22.38 128.02 71.98
N PRO A 83 -21.21 127.53 71.55
CA PRO A 83 -20.75 127.70 70.16
C PRO A 83 -21.58 126.95 69.11
N GLN A 84 -22.49 126.04 69.52
CA GLN A 84 -23.43 125.38 68.63
C GLN A 84 -24.70 126.21 68.37
N VAL A 85 -25.01 127.15 69.27
CA VAL A 85 -26.28 127.90 69.26
C VAL A 85 -26.05 129.41 69.08
N ASN A 86 -25.02 129.96 69.69
CA ASN A 86 -24.71 131.37 69.69
C ASN A 86 -23.70 131.73 68.59
N ALA A 87 -23.96 132.84 67.88
CA ALA A 87 -23.07 133.31 66.84
C ALA A 87 -21.85 134.02 67.44
N ALA A 88 -20.70 133.87 66.77
CA ALA A 88 -19.49 134.66 67.04
C ALA A 88 -19.79 136.17 66.95
N GLY A 89 -19.19 136.97 67.82
CA GLY A 89 -19.44 138.42 67.91
C GLY A 89 -19.05 139.02 69.27
N THR A 90 -19.37 140.30 69.46
CA THR A 90 -19.08 141.05 70.70
C THR A 90 -20.29 141.06 71.63
N TYR A 91 -20.08 140.70 72.89
CA TYR A 91 -21.09 140.64 73.95
C TYR A 91 -20.71 141.63 75.08
N THR A 92 -21.64 142.48 75.52
CA THR A 92 -21.40 143.59 76.46
C THR A 92 -22.03 143.30 77.82
N TYR A 93 -21.26 143.38 78.89
CA TYR A 93 -21.70 143.31 80.27
C TYR A 93 -21.94 144.72 80.85
N THR A 94 -23.10 144.95 81.47
CA THR A 94 -23.51 146.27 82.00
C THR A 94 -23.90 146.20 83.47
N VAL A 95 -23.37 147.09 84.32
CA VAL A 95 -23.72 147.27 85.73
C VAL A 95 -24.39 148.64 85.93
N ASN A 96 -25.63 148.66 86.41
CA ASN A 96 -26.45 149.88 86.55
C ASN A 96 -26.21 150.61 87.89
N ALA A 97 -26.35 151.94 87.92
CA ALA A 97 -26.22 152.78 89.13
C ALA A 97 -27.50 153.61 89.42
N THR A 98 -27.69 154.03 90.68
CA THR A 98 -28.77 154.97 91.06
C THR A 98 -28.22 156.39 91.19
N ALA A 99 -28.96 157.39 90.69
CA ALA A 99 -28.52 158.79 90.72
C ALA A 99 -28.17 159.24 92.15
N PRO A 100 -27.05 159.96 92.36
CA PRO A 100 -26.25 160.68 91.35
C PRO A 100 -25.13 159.88 90.65
N CYS A 101 -24.97 158.58 90.90
CA CYS A 101 -23.97 157.75 90.23
C CYS A 101 -24.39 157.34 88.80
N VAL A 102 -23.43 157.08 87.91
CA VAL A 102 -23.64 156.53 86.55
C VAL A 102 -23.11 155.08 86.46
N GLY A 103 -23.73 154.24 85.63
CA GLY A 103 -23.36 152.82 85.48
C GLY A 103 -22.08 152.59 84.65
N ALA A 104 -21.57 151.35 84.65
CA ALA A 104 -20.34 150.92 83.96
C ALA A 104 -20.60 149.76 82.96
N GLN A 105 -19.76 149.60 81.94
CA GLN A 105 -19.85 148.54 80.92
C GLN A 105 -18.49 147.97 80.48
N ALA A 106 -18.45 146.71 80.02
CA ALA A 106 -17.29 146.02 79.43
C ALA A 106 -17.69 144.99 78.34
N ASP A 107 -16.85 144.74 77.34
CA ASP A 107 -17.13 143.88 76.16
C ASP A 107 -16.28 142.59 76.09
N VAL A 108 -16.84 141.47 75.62
CA VAL A 108 -16.13 140.23 75.27
C VAL A 108 -16.35 139.87 73.80
N VAL A 109 -15.28 139.68 73.03
CA VAL A 109 -15.33 139.25 71.62
C VAL A 109 -15.15 137.74 71.49
N VAL A 110 -16.10 137.04 70.86
CA VAL A 110 -16.08 135.58 70.66
C VAL A 110 -15.88 135.19 69.20
N ALA A 111 -14.95 134.28 68.90
CA ALA A 111 -14.73 133.66 67.59
C ALA A 111 -14.98 132.14 67.62
N ILE A 112 -15.47 131.55 66.52
CA ILE A 112 -15.77 130.10 66.40
C ILE A 112 -14.95 129.46 65.27
N THR A 113 -14.34 128.29 65.51
CA THR A 113 -13.60 127.45 64.53
C THR A 113 -14.38 126.17 64.21
N THR A 114 -14.37 125.71 62.95
CA THR A 114 -15.07 124.47 62.52
C THR A 114 -14.24 123.20 62.76
N ALA A 115 -14.86 122.16 63.34
CA ALA A 115 -14.28 120.83 63.51
C ALA A 115 -14.15 120.05 62.18
N PRO A 116 -13.11 119.19 62.02
CA PRO A 116 -12.96 118.32 60.84
C PRO A 116 -13.92 117.11 60.86
N ASP A 117 -14.26 116.56 59.69
CA ASP A 117 -15.07 115.34 59.50
C ASP A 117 -14.25 114.22 58.83
N ALA A 118 -14.04 113.08 59.50
CA ALA A 118 -13.33 111.93 58.92
C ALA A 118 -14.27 110.85 58.33
N GLY A 119 -15.58 111.09 58.31
CA GLY A 119 -16.60 110.13 57.91
C GLY A 119 -16.96 109.13 59.02
N GLY A 120 -17.68 108.08 58.65
CA GLY A 120 -18.11 106.98 59.53
C GLY A 120 -17.40 105.66 59.23
N ASN A 121 -17.30 104.80 60.24
CA ASN A 121 -16.72 103.47 60.11
C ASN A 121 -17.49 102.60 59.11
N ASN A 122 -16.81 101.67 58.43
CA ASN A 122 -17.43 100.68 57.54
C ASN A 122 -16.68 99.33 57.55
N THR A 123 -17.28 98.29 56.96
CA THR A 123 -16.63 96.99 56.68
C THR A 123 -16.61 96.74 55.18
N LEU A 124 -15.46 96.34 54.64
CA LEU A 124 -15.24 96.02 53.24
C LEU A 124 -14.78 94.56 53.13
N THR A 125 -15.41 93.76 52.27
CA THR A 125 -14.95 92.39 51.96
C THR A 125 -14.47 92.34 50.52
N VAL A 126 -13.25 91.85 50.30
CA VAL A 126 -12.62 91.74 48.98
C VAL A 126 -12.20 90.29 48.68
N CYS A 127 -12.02 89.96 47.40
CA CYS A 127 -11.47 88.68 46.99
C CYS A 127 -9.94 88.72 47.17
N ASP A 128 -9.33 87.66 47.70
CA ASP A 128 -7.88 87.56 47.94
C ASP A 128 -7.03 87.67 46.66
N GLN A 129 -7.59 87.34 45.49
CA GLN A 129 -7.00 87.58 44.16
C GLN A 129 -7.73 88.69 43.37
N GLY A 130 -8.45 89.56 44.07
CA GLY A 130 -9.25 90.64 43.48
C GLY A 130 -8.44 91.89 43.10
N ALA A 131 -9.06 92.80 42.35
CA ALA A 131 -8.45 94.08 42.02
C ALA A 131 -8.37 95.03 43.24
N ALA A 132 -7.40 95.94 43.22
CA ALA A 132 -7.24 96.94 44.28
C ALA A 132 -8.50 97.82 44.42
N THR A 133 -8.91 98.09 45.65
CA THR A 133 -10.16 98.81 46.01
C THR A 133 -9.87 100.10 46.77
N ASP A 134 -10.59 101.18 46.48
CA ASP A 134 -10.40 102.49 47.14
C ASP A 134 -11.05 102.53 48.54
N LEU A 135 -10.24 102.61 49.60
CA LEU A 135 -10.69 102.66 50.99
C LEU A 135 -11.35 104.00 51.36
N PHE A 136 -11.03 105.09 50.67
CA PHE A 136 -11.68 106.38 50.91
C PHE A 136 -13.15 106.35 50.51
N THR A 137 -13.47 105.69 49.38
CA THR A 137 -14.87 105.44 48.99
C THR A 137 -15.59 104.44 49.90
N ALA A 138 -14.84 103.66 50.68
CA ALA A 138 -15.40 102.71 51.63
C ALA A 138 -15.78 103.35 52.96
N LEU A 139 -15.41 104.61 53.24
CA LEU A 139 -15.88 105.35 54.41
C LEU A 139 -17.35 105.74 54.24
N ASN A 140 -18.12 105.71 55.34
CA ASN A 140 -19.49 106.20 55.32
C ASN A 140 -19.53 107.75 55.45
N GLY A 141 -20.57 108.40 54.94
CA GLY A 141 -20.75 109.86 55.08
C GLY A 141 -19.99 110.69 54.02
N THR A 142 -19.64 111.93 54.37
CA THR A 142 -18.92 112.88 53.51
C THR A 142 -17.58 113.27 54.14
N PRO A 143 -16.62 112.33 54.23
CA PRO A 143 -15.33 112.61 54.86
C PRO A 143 -14.58 113.74 54.15
N ASP A 144 -13.96 114.61 54.94
CA ASP A 144 -13.06 115.65 54.44
C ASP A 144 -11.84 115.03 53.75
N ALA A 145 -11.49 115.56 52.58
CA ALA A 145 -10.29 115.14 51.86
C ALA A 145 -9.01 115.69 52.52
N GLY A 146 -7.89 114.99 52.36
CA GLY A 146 -6.58 115.40 52.88
C GLY A 146 -6.19 114.81 54.22
N GLY A 147 -6.99 113.91 54.78
CA GLY A 147 -6.61 113.05 55.91
C GLY A 147 -5.56 111.99 55.53
N THR A 148 -5.06 111.30 56.55
CA THR A 148 -4.02 110.26 56.43
C THR A 148 -4.55 108.89 56.85
N TRP A 149 -4.05 107.84 56.22
CA TRP A 149 -4.39 106.46 56.56
C TRP A 149 -3.32 105.79 57.43
N SER A 150 -3.76 104.95 58.36
CA SER A 150 -2.91 104.02 59.13
C SER A 150 -3.57 102.65 59.22
N GLY A 151 -2.80 101.56 59.34
CA GLY A 151 -3.37 100.22 59.42
C GLY A 151 -2.32 99.10 59.28
N PRO A 152 -2.74 97.84 59.06
CA PRO A 152 -1.86 96.67 58.93
C PRO A 152 -0.84 96.74 57.79
N SER A 153 -1.09 97.57 56.77
CA SER A 153 -0.17 97.81 55.65
C SER A 153 -0.14 99.29 55.29
N ALA A 154 0.95 99.73 54.67
CA ALA A 154 1.07 101.12 54.23
C ALA A 154 0.11 101.38 53.06
N ILE A 155 -0.74 102.40 53.18
CA ILE A 155 -1.65 102.81 52.10
C ILE A 155 -1.01 103.93 51.29
N THR A 156 -0.82 103.68 50.00
CA THR A 156 -0.42 104.71 49.03
C THR A 156 -1.62 105.06 48.16
N GLY A 157 -2.04 106.32 48.14
CA GLY A 157 -3.14 106.79 47.28
C GLY A 157 -4.55 106.34 47.67
N GLY A 158 -4.75 105.76 48.87
CA GLY A 158 -6.07 105.34 49.36
C GLY A 158 -6.50 103.92 48.96
N MET A 159 -5.68 103.18 48.21
CA MET A 159 -6.04 101.86 47.68
C MET A 159 -5.65 100.71 48.63
N TYR A 160 -6.50 99.69 48.71
CA TYR A 160 -6.22 98.36 49.29
C TYR A 160 -6.03 97.33 48.17
N ASP A 161 -4.87 96.70 48.10
CA ASP A 161 -4.56 95.63 47.15
C ASP A 161 -4.34 94.29 47.88
N PRO A 162 -5.26 93.31 47.77
CA PRO A 162 -5.16 92.03 48.48
C PRO A 162 -3.93 91.20 48.07
N ALA A 163 -3.29 91.48 46.93
CA ALA A 163 -2.08 90.77 46.52
C ALA A 163 -0.84 91.15 47.34
N VAL A 164 -0.83 92.34 47.96
CA VAL A 164 0.36 92.90 48.61
C VAL A 164 0.10 93.52 49.99
N MET A 165 -1.17 93.58 50.42
CA MET A 165 -1.57 94.19 51.69
C MET A 165 -2.26 93.17 52.59
N ASN A 166 -2.12 93.36 53.90
CA ASN A 166 -2.73 92.47 54.89
C ASN A 166 -4.14 92.98 55.27
N PRO A 167 -5.15 92.11 55.40
CA PRO A 167 -6.48 92.50 55.84
C PRO A 167 -6.49 92.96 57.31
N GLY A 168 -7.46 93.80 57.68
CA GLY A 168 -7.62 94.32 59.03
C GLY A 168 -8.19 95.74 59.08
N ALA A 169 -8.05 96.39 60.24
CA ALA A 169 -8.61 97.72 60.49
C ALA A 169 -7.71 98.85 59.98
N TYR A 170 -8.16 99.59 58.96
CA TYR A 170 -7.49 100.76 58.42
C TYR A 170 -8.20 102.04 58.89
N VAL A 171 -7.47 102.97 59.49
CA VAL A 171 -8.00 104.18 60.13
C VAL A 171 -7.62 105.43 59.33
N TYR A 172 -8.61 106.19 58.89
CA TYR A 172 -8.49 107.50 58.26
C TYR A 172 -8.58 108.60 59.32
N THR A 173 -7.62 109.52 59.36
CA THR A 173 -7.55 110.62 60.34
C THR A 173 -7.41 111.97 59.65
N VAL A 174 -8.30 112.91 59.96
CA VAL A 174 -8.29 114.30 59.49
C VAL A 174 -7.89 115.22 60.66
N ALA A 175 -6.90 116.10 60.44
CA ALA A 175 -6.35 116.95 61.49
C ALA A 175 -7.25 118.17 61.79
N GLY A 176 -7.52 118.45 63.07
CA GLY A 176 -8.28 119.61 63.53
C GLY A 176 -7.41 120.84 63.76
N ALA A 177 -7.96 122.04 63.51
CA ALA A 177 -7.32 123.30 63.86
C ALA A 177 -7.67 123.70 65.30
N ALA A 178 -6.67 123.96 66.14
CA ALA A 178 -6.88 124.29 67.55
C ALA A 178 -7.85 125.48 67.70
N PRO A 179 -8.88 125.39 68.57
CA PRO A 179 -9.06 124.40 69.64
C PRO A 179 -9.76 123.08 69.26
N CYS A 180 -10.13 122.85 68.00
CA CYS A 180 -10.78 121.61 67.56
C CYS A 180 -9.79 120.42 67.52
N THR A 181 -10.23 119.23 67.94
CA THR A 181 -9.44 117.98 67.88
C THR A 181 -9.54 117.29 66.52
N ASN A 182 -8.68 116.31 66.25
CA ASN A 182 -8.74 115.49 65.03
C ASN A 182 -9.98 114.61 65.01
N ALA A 183 -10.51 114.33 63.81
CA ALA A 183 -11.55 113.33 63.58
C ALA A 183 -10.93 112.06 62.96
N SER A 184 -11.49 110.88 63.26
CA SER A 184 -11.06 109.63 62.65
C SER A 184 -12.20 108.64 62.39
N ALA A 185 -12.03 107.80 61.36
CA ALA A 185 -12.95 106.73 60.97
C ALA A 185 -12.18 105.47 60.54
N THR A 186 -12.77 104.28 60.68
CA THR A 186 -12.13 102.99 60.45
C THR A 186 -12.85 102.16 59.38
N VAL A 187 -12.11 101.64 58.40
CA VAL A 187 -12.56 100.62 57.46
C VAL A 187 -11.98 99.26 57.87
N GLN A 188 -12.82 98.30 58.24
CA GLN A 188 -12.43 96.92 58.49
C GLN A 188 -12.40 96.14 57.18
N VAL A 189 -11.23 95.68 56.73
CA VAL A 189 -11.08 94.88 55.50
C VAL A 189 -11.00 93.39 55.83
N ASN A 190 -11.84 92.59 55.19
CA ASN A 190 -11.82 91.12 55.24
C ASN A 190 -11.55 90.54 53.84
N GLU A 191 -10.81 89.44 53.76
CA GLU A 191 -10.56 88.71 52.51
C GLU A 191 -11.32 87.38 52.48
N THR A 192 -11.82 87.00 51.30
CA THR A 192 -12.37 85.66 51.04
C THR A 192 -11.56 84.98 49.93
N GLY A 193 -11.38 83.65 50.04
CA GLY A 193 -10.54 82.87 49.12
C GLY A 193 -11.15 82.69 47.72
N SER A 194 -10.32 82.79 46.68
CA SER A 194 -10.67 82.49 45.29
C SER A 194 -10.87 80.97 45.08
N PRO A 195 -11.92 80.53 44.35
CA PRO A 195 -12.04 79.13 43.99
C PRO A 195 -10.96 78.70 42.96
N ASP A 196 -10.42 77.49 43.11
CA ASP A 196 -9.54 76.77 42.16
C ASP A 196 -10.27 75.51 41.64
N ALA A 197 -10.63 75.49 40.36
CA ALA A 197 -11.28 74.36 39.70
C ALA A 197 -10.30 73.34 39.10
N GLY A 198 -8.99 73.59 39.20
CA GLY A 198 -7.92 72.86 38.52
C GLY A 198 -7.52 73.51 37.19
N ALA A 199 -6.63 72.86 36.45
CA ALA A 199 -6.22 73.27 35.11
C ALA A 199 -6.64 72.23 34.05
N ASP A 200 -6.86 72.71 32.83
CA ASP A 200 -7.26 71.90 31.69
C ASP A 200 -6.32 70.71 31.46
N ASN A 201 -6.89 69.59 31.01
CA ASN A 201 -6.11 68.42 30.61
C ASN A 201 -6.81 67.63 29.49
N ALA A 202 -6.08 66.74 28.83
CA ALA A 202 -6.62 65.80 27.87
C ALA A 202 -6.17 64.38 28.20
N VAL A 203 -7.09 63.42 28.20
CA VAL A 203 -6.80 62.01 28.46
C VAL A 203 -7.59 61.10 27.53
N ALA A 204 -6.93 60.02 27.08
CA ALA A 204 -7.59 58.94 26.36
C ALA A 204 -7.93 57.81 27.32
N LEU A 205 -9.14 57.27 27.25
CA LEU A 205 -9.60 56.13 28.04
C LEU A 205 -10.03 55.01 27.10
N CYS A 206 -9.85 53.76 27.55
CA CYS A 206 -10.38 52.61 26.81
C CYS A 206 -11.82 52.35 27.22
N SER A 207 -12.70 52.03 26.26
CA SER A 207 -14.12 51.75 26.53
C SER A 207 -14.34 50.50 27.42
N SER A 208 -13.37 49.60 27.55
CA SER A 208 -13.42 48.46 28.49
C SER A 208 -12.81 48.77 29.87
N GLY A 209 -12.39 50.02 30.10
CA GLY A 209 -11.84 50.45 31.39
C GLY A 209 -12.90 50.49 32.49
N THR A 210 -12.47 50.37 33.75
CA THR A 210 -13.36 50.53 34.91
C THR A 210 -13.78 52.00 35.08
N PRO A 211 -14.90 52.29 35.77
CA PRO A 211 -15.31 53.66 36.07
C PRO A 211 -14.21 54.46 36.78
N VAL A 212 -14.01 55.70 36.36
CA VAL A 212 -12.93 56.59 36.83
C VAL A 212 -13.48 57.89 37.42
N ASN A 213 -12.73 58.49 38.34
CA ASN A 213 -13.06 59.82 38.89
C ASN A 213 -12.37 60.92 38.05
N LEU A 214 -13.16 61.82 37.48
CA LEU A 214 -12.70 62.85 36.54
C LEU A 214 -11.79 63.90 37.19
N VAL A 215 -11.95 64.17 38.49
CA VAL A 215 -11.12 65.17 39.19
C VAL A 215 -9.64 64.77 39.23
N GLY A 216 -9.36 63.47 39.23
CA GLY A 216 -7.99 62.94 39.22
C GLY A 216 -7.27 63.12 37.89
N PHE A 217 -7.98 63.48 36.82
CA PHE A 217 -7.39 63.78 35.52
C PHE A 217 -7.22 65.27 35.25
N LEU A 218 -7.76 66.16 36.08
CA LEU A 218 -7.43 67.59 35.98
C LEU A 218 -5.99 67.82 36.43
N SER A 219 -5.32 68.81 35.83
CA SER A 219 -3.98 69.22 36.26
C SER A 219 -4.09 70.20 37.45
N GLY A 220 -3.00 70.42 38.18
CA GLY A 220 -2.96 71.37 39.31
C GLY A 220 -3.47 70.78 40.63
N THR A 221 -4.01 71.64 41.51
CA THR A 221 -4.53 71.26 42.83
C THR A 221 -6.02 71.61 42.96
N PRO A 222 -6.90 71.01 42.13
CA PRO A 222 -8.32 71.31 42.16
C PRO A 222 -8.86 71.13 43.57
N GLN A 223 -9.55 72.16 44.08
CA GLN A 223 -10.09 72.10 45.43
C GLN A 223 -11.18 71.02 45.54
N PRO A 224 -11.38 70.40 46.72
CA PRO A 224 -12.48 69.45 46.90
C PRO A 224 -13.85 70.11 46.74
N GLY A 225 -14.72 69.51 45.93
CA GLY A 225 -16.04 70.05 45.60
C GLY A 225 -16.09 70.65 44.19
N GLY A 226 -17.29 71.00 43.73
CA GLY A 226 -17.54 71.45 42.35
C GLY A 226 -18.60 70.61 41.65
N THR A 227 -19.07 71.10 40.50
CA THR A 227 -20.04 70.42 39.64
C THR A 227 -19.41 70.06 38.32
N TRP A 228 -19.80 68.91 37.76
CA TRP A 228 -19.38 68.48 36.44
C TRP A 228 -20.51 68.62 35.44
N THR A 229 -20.19 69.14 34.25
CA THR A 229 -21.08 69.09 33.09
C THR A 229 -20.43 68.29 31.96
N GLY A 230 -21.23 67.44 31.33
CA GLY A 230 -20.81 66.63 30.20
C GLY A 230 -20.76 67.42 28.89
N PRO A 231 -20.28 66.79 27.80
CA PRO A 231 -20.19 67.41 26.47
C PRO A 231 -21.54 67.84 25.88
N ASP A 232 -22.64 67.23 26.34
CA ASP A 232 -24.02 67.57 25.99
C ASP A 232 -24.57 68.77 26.79
N GLY A 233 -23.78 69.32 27.71
CA GLY A 233 -24.15 70.40 28.61
C GLY A 233 -24.98 69.95 29.83
N GLY A 234 -25.24 68.64 29.99
CA GLY A 234 -25.99 68.09 31.11
C GLY A 234 -25.13 67.96 32.37
N PRO A 235 -25.73 68.09 33.58
CA PRO A 235 -25.00 67.82 34.82
C PRO A 235 -24.69 66.33 34.93
N MET A 236 -23.50 66.00 35.43
CA MET A 236 -23.10 64.62 35.66
C MET A 236 -22.41 64.43 37.01
N ALA A 237 -22.33 63.18 37.46
CA ALA A 237 -21.46 62.82 38.57
C ALA A 237 -19.99 62.96 38.12
N GLY A 238 -19.09 63.38 39.01
CA GLY A 238 -17.64 63.41 38.73
C GLY A 238 -16.99 62.03 38.56
N THR A 239 -17.80 60.98 38.38
CA THR A 239 -17.36 59.61 38.04
C THR A 239 -17.94 59.25 36.69
N LEU A 240 -17.10 58.74 35.80
CA LEU A 240 -17.43 58.38 34.43
C LEU A 240 -17.13 56.91 34.18
N ASP A 241 -18.08 56.19 33.59
CA ASP A 241 -17.84 54.85 33.04
C ASP A 241 -17.44 54.96 31.55
N PRO A 242 -16.19 54.61 31.18
CA PRO A 242 -15.73 54.66 29.79
C PRO A 242 -16.59 53.86 28.80
N ALA A 243 -17.31 52.82 29.25
CA ALA A 243 -18.14 51.98 28.38
C ALA A 243 -19.37 52.70 27.84
N THR A 244 -19.85 53.72 28.56
CA THR A 244 -21.06 54.50 28.20
C THR A 244 -20.77 55.97 27.93
N ALA A 245 -19.52 56.39 28.14
CA ALA A 245 -19.05 57.75 27.94
C ALA A 245 -18.99 58.14 26.46
N VAL A 246 -19.15 59.43 26.21
CA VAL A 246 -18.95 60.03 24.89
C VAL A 246 -17.67 60.86 24.92
N SER A 247 -16.87 60.78 23.85
CA SER A 247 -15.70 61.65 23.66
C SER A 247 -16.13 63.12 23.57
N GLY A 248 -15.38 64.01 24.19
CA GLY A 248 -15.68 65.44 24.19
C GLY A 248 -15.15 66.17 25.42
N ASN A 249 -15.63 67.40 25.61
CA ASN A 249 -15.19 68.28 26.68
C ASN A 249 -16.08 68.12 27.90
N TYR A 250 -15.49 67.79 29.04
CA TYR A 250 -16.12 67.69 30.34
C TYR A 250 -15.66 68.87 31.18
N MET A 251 -16.59 69.63 31.74
CA MET A 251 -16.28 70.89 32.43
C MET A 251 -16.45 70.71 33.94
N HIS A 252 -15.43 71.08 34.69
CA HIS A 252 -15.47 71.16 36.14
C HIS A 252 -15.62 72.63 36.55
N THR A 253 -16.66 72.95 37.30
CA THR A 253 -16.92 74.30 37.78
C THR A 253 -16.94 74.33 39.30
N VAL A 254 -16.16 75.23 39.90
CA VAL A 254 -16.24 75.49 41.35
C VAL A 254 -16.77 76.89 41.59
N ALA A 255 -17.90 76.96 42.31
CA ALA A 255 -18.59 78.21 42.55
C ALA A 255 -17.78 79.13 43.49
N GLY A 256 -17.61 80.39 43.09
CA GLY A 256 -17.01 81.42 43.94
C GLY A 256 -18.02 82.03 44.91
N ASN A 257 -17.55 82.41 46.10
CA ASN A 257 -18.34 83.23 47.02
C ASN A 257 -18.17 84.70 46.67
N PHE A 258 -19.27 85.45 46.54
CA PHE A 258 -19.20 86.89 46.28
C PHE A 258 -18.31 87.61 47.31
N PRO A 259 -17.31 88.43 46.88
CA PRO A 259 -17.11 88.98 45.54
C PRO A 259 -16.21 88.17 44.57
N CYS A 260 -15.75 86.98 44.93
CA CYS A 260 -14.98 86.11 44.02
C CYS A 260 -15.88 85.48 42.95
N ALA A 261 -15.42 85.48 41.69
CA ALA A 261 -16.05 84.77 40.58
C ALA A 261 -15.82 83.26 40.70
N SER A 262 -16.68 82.45 40.06
CA SER A 262 -16.46 81.01 39.91
C SER A 262 -15.28 80.72 39.00
N ASP A 263 -14.61 79.59 39.24
CA ASP A 263 -13.51 79.10 38.41
C ASP A 263 -13.92 77.82 37.64
N MET A 264 -13.29 77.59 36.48
CA MET A 264 -13.63 76.48 35.58
C MET A 264 -12.40 75.83 34.94
N ALA A 265 -12.40 74.50 34.85
CA ALA A 265 -11.41 73.71 34.14
C ALA A 265 -12.09 72.76 33.13
N VAL A 266 -11.43 72.52 31.98
CA VAL A 266 -11.92 71.66 30.90
C VAL A 266 -11.06 70.40 30.78
N LEU A 267 -11.70 69.24 30.92
CA LEU A 267 -11.13 67.93 30.67
C LEU A 267 -11.59 67.40 29.31
N THR A 268 -10.67 67.26 28.35
CA THR A 268 -10.98 66.69 27.03
C THR A 268 -10.77 65.19 27.05
N LEU A 269 -11.84 64.41 26.81
CA LEU A 269 -11.80 62.96 26.80
C LEU A 269 -11.88 62.40 25.38
N THR A 270 -11.00 61.45 25.08
CA THR A 270 -11.09 60.59 23.90
C THR A 270 -11.35 59.16 24.36
N ILE A 271 -12.52 58.61 24.04
CA ILE A 271 -12.86 57.21 24.31
C ILE A 271 -12.47 56.36 23.10
N ASN A 272 -11.44 55.53 23.26
CA ASN A 272 -11.04 54.56 22.24
C ASN A 272 -11.88 53.28 22.39
N PRO A 273 -12.51 52.77 21.32
CA PRO A 273 -13.25 51.53 21.39
C PRO A 273 -12.30 50.35 21.63
N ALA A 274 -12.67 49.47 22.56
CA ALA A 274 -12.00 48.19 22.73
C ALA A 274 -12.23 47.33 21.49
N VAL A 275 -11.20 46.58 21.09
CA VAL A 275 -11.30 45.57 20.02
C VAL A 275 -11.79 44.25 20.63
N ASP A 276 -12.55 43.48 19.85
CA ASP A 276 -13.08 42.16 20.21
C ASP A 276 -12.60 41.16 19.16
N ALA A 277 -11.76 40.21 19.57
CA ALA A 277 -11.23 39.15 18.71
C ALA A 277 -12.15 37.91 18.64
N GLY A 278 -13.27 37.90 19.36
CA GLY A 278 -14.19 36.77 19.47
C GLY A 278 -13.84 35.84 20.63
N ALA A 279 -14.49 34.67 20.66
CA ALA A 279 -14.26 33.62 21.65
C ALA A 279 -13.52 32.43 21.04
N ASP A 280 -12.71 31.76 21.87
CA ASP A 280 -12.00 30.55 21.50
C ASP A 280 -12.94 29.48 20.96
N ALA A 281 -12.48 28.75 19.96
CA ALA A 281 -13.24 27.71 19.29
C ALA A 281 -12.40 26.46 19.02
N MET A 282 -13.09 25.34 18.82
CA MET A 282 -12.46 24.10 18.38
C MET A 282 -13.20 23.60 17.15
N VAL A 283 -12.44 23.16 16.15
CA VAL A 283 -12.99 22.53 14.94
C VAL A 283 -12.18 21.28 14.59
N THR A 284 -12.90 20.24 14.19
CA THR A 284 -12.30 19.02 13.66
C THR A 284 -12.61 18.95 12.17
N VAL A 285 -11.57 18.80 11.34
CA VAL A 285 -11.67 18.86 9.88
C VAL A 285 -11.15 17.55 9.30
N CYS A 286 -11.78 17.08 8.23
CA CYS A 286 -11.30 15.91 7.51
C CYS A 286 -10.22 16.27 6.47
N SER A 287 -9.23 15.40 6.26
CA SER A 287 -8.10 15.69 5.35
C SER A 287 -8.47 15.85 3.87
N ASN A 288 -9.67 15.43 3.45
CA ASN A 288 -10.16 15.56 2.08
C ASN A 288 -11.25 16.65 1.91
N GLU A 289 -11.52 17.46 2.93
CA GLU A 289 -12.48 18.55 2.85
C GLU A 289 -11.93 19.78 2.13
N GLN A 290 -12.83 20.66 1.69
CA GLN A 290 -12.47 21.95 1.11
C GLN A 290 -11.86 22.88 2.18
N PRO A 291 -11.02 23.85 1.78
CA PRO A 291 -10.44 24.82 2.71
C PRO A 291 -11.50 25.56 3.55
N LEU A 292 -11.26 25.66 4.85
CA LEU A 292 -12.15 26.25 5.85
C LEU A 292 -11.70 27.66 6.24
N ASP A 293 -12.61 28.64 6.23
CA ASP A 293 -12.36 29.98 6.77
C ASP A 293 -12.45 29.97 8.31
N LEU A 294 -11.31 30.11 8.97
CA LEU A 294 -11.19 30.07 10.44
C LEU A 294 -11.88 31.26 11.11
N PHE A 295 -12.07 32.38 10.41
CA PHE A 295 -12.80 33.52 10.97
C PHE A 295 -14.27 33.19 11.21
N THR A 296 -14.86 32.30 10.41
CA THR A 296 -16.24 31.83 10.60
C THR A 296 -16.40 30.84 11.76
N VAL A 297 -15.29 30.30 12.26
CA VAL A 297 -15.27 29.31 13.35
C VAL A 297 -15.23 29.98 14.72
N LEU A 298 -14.65 31.19 14.80
CA LEU A 298 -14.58 31.98 16.04
C LEU A 298 -15.98 32.19 16.64
N GLY A 299 -16.08 32.05 17.97
CA GLY A 299 -17.32 32.32 18.68
C GLY A 299 -17.58 33.83 18.85
N GLY A 300 -18.82 34.21 19.15
CA GLY A 300 -19.18 35.60 19.45
C GLY A 300 -19.33 36.49 18.22
N THR A 301 -18.94 37.77 18.33
CA THR A 301 -19.02 38.77 17.25
C THR A 301 -17.64 39.38 16.98
N PRO A 302 -16.67 38.58 16.50
CA PRO A 302 -15.31 39.05 16.27
C PRO A 302 -15.28 40.22 15.28
N GLY A 303 -14.49 41.24 15.59
CA GLY A 303 -14.21 42.34 14.67
C GLY A 303 -13.38 41.88 13.47
N GLN A 304 -13.58 42.52 12.31
CA GLN A 304 -12.78 42.26 11.11
C GLN A 304 -11.48 43.09 11.13
N GLY A 305 -10.44 42.60 10.43
CA GLY A 305 -9.18 43.34 10.22
C GLY A 305 -8.00 42.95 11.11
N GLY A 306 -8.16 41.96 12.00
CA GLY A 306 -7.08 41.34 12.76
C GLY A 306 -6.19 40.43 11.92
N SER A 307 -5.11 39.94 12.54
CA SER A 307 -4.11 39.08 11.91
C SER A 307 -4.13 37.67 12.49
N TRP A 308 -3.88 36.67 11.65
CA TRP A 308 -3.76 35.27 12.06
C TRP A 308 -2.30 34.85 12.19
N VAL A 309 -2.00 34.08 13.23
CA VAL A 309 -0.73 33.36 13.39
C VAL A 309 -0.97 31.93 13.85
N LEU A 310 -0.06 31.03 13.53
CA LEU A 310 0.01 29.73 14.18
C LEU A 310 0.63 29.91 15.58
N TYR A 311 0.02 29.35 16.62
CA TYR A 311 0.47 29.46 18.01
C TYR A 311 1.11 28.13 18.47
N PRO A 312 2.21 28.16 19.26
CA PRO A 312 2.94 29.32 19.79
C PRO A 312 4.10 29.81 18.91
N ASN A 313 4.26 29.26 17.71
CA ASN A 313 5.42 29.51 16.84
C ASN A 313 5.36 30.85 16.07
N GLY A 314 4.23 31.56 16.09
CA GLY A 314 4.07 32.91 15.54
C GLY A 314 4.17 32.98 14.02
N GLN A 315 4.03 31.86 13.32
CA GLN A 315 4.10 31.86 11.85
C GLN A 315 2.86 32.57 11.27
N PRO A 316 3.01 33.48 10.29
CA PRO A 316 1.86 34.13 9.67
C PRO A 316 0.90 33.11 9.06
N ALA A 317 -0.38 33.24 9.37
CA ALA A 317 -1.46 32.50 8.72
C ALA A 317 -2.39 33.49 8.00
N ASN A 318 -3.09 33.02 6.97
CA ASN A 318 -4.01 33.85 6.18
C ASN A 318 -5.47 33.76 6.66
N GLY A 319 -5.74 33.00 7.73
CA GLY A 319 -7.09 32.77 8.24
C GLY A 319 -7.87 31.68 7.51
N THR A 320 -7.27 30.98 6.55
CA THR A 320 -7.87 29.81 5.90
C THR A 320 -7.08 28.56 6.26
N PHE A 321 -7.76 27.53 6.73
CA PHE A 321 -7.20 26.20 6.96
C PHE A 321 -7.49 25.30 5.75
N ASP A 322 -6.46 24.99 4.98
CA ASP A 322 -6.52 24.00 3.90
C ASP A 322 -5.99 22.65 4.42
N PRO A 323 -6.83 21.61 4.57
CA PRO A 323 -6.42 20.31 5.09
C PRO A 323 -5.26 19.64 4.33
N ALA A 324 -5.05 20.00 3.05
CA ALA A 324 -3.97 19.43 2.23
C ALA A 324 -2.60 20.08 2.46
N THR A 325 -2.56 21.34 2.92
CA THR A 325 -1.33 22.15 2.96
C THR A 325 -1.06 22.82 4.30
N SER A 326 -2.07 22.95 5.15
CA SER A 326 -2.01 23.62 6.45
C SER A 326 -1.62 22.67 7.56
N PHE A 327 -0.86 23.16 8.54
CA PHE A 327 -0.49 22.38 9.72
C PHE A 327 -1.63 22.41 10.75
N SER A 328 -2.08 21.24 11.21
CA SER A 328 -3.02 21.16 12.34
C SER A 328 -2.42 21.75 13.61
N GLY A 329 -3.22 22.41 14.43
CA GLY A 329 -2.77 23.05 15.66
C GLY A 329 -3.63 24.25 16.02
N THR A 330 -3.10 25.11 16.89
CA THR A 330 -3.81 26.31 17.34
C THR A 330 -3.51 27.50 16.42
N TYR A 331 -4.55 28.12 15.91
CA TYR A 331 -4.49 29.36 15.14
C TYR A 331 -5.00 30.51 16.02
N GLN A 332 -4.17 31.51 16.25
CA GLN A 332 -4.53 32.67 17.06
C GLN A 332 -4.89 33.85 16.15
N TYR A 333 -6.07 34.42 16.35
CA TYR A 333 -6.51 35.67 15.76
C TYR A 333 -6.25 36.80 16.73
N THR A 334 -5.55 37.87 16.30
CA THR A 334 -5.24 39.01 17.15
C THR A 334 -5.73 40.30 16.51
N MET A 335 -6.52 41.07 17.28
CA MET A 335 -6.94 42.43 16.95
C MET A 335 -6.06 43.42 17.71
N GLN A 336 -5.42 44.34 16.99
CA GLN A 336 -4.59 45.38 17.64
C GLN A 336 -5.47 46.52 18.15
N GLY A 337 -5.47 46.74 19.46
CA GLY A 337 -6.14 47.87 20.10
C GLY A 337 -5.37 49.19 19.93
N VAL A 338 -6.09 50.32 19.92
CA VAL A 338 -5.46 51.65 19.94
C VAL A 338 -5.22 52.05 21.40
N ALA A 339 -3.95 52.30 21.75
CA ALA A 339 -3.57 52.68 23.12
C ALA A 339 -4.48 53.82 23.68
N PRO A 340 -5.02 53.68 24.90
CA PRO A 340 -4.67 52.70 25.94
C PRO A 340 -5.42 51.36 25.87
N CYS A 341 -6.25 51.09 24.86
CA CYS A 341 -6.90 49.78 24.74
C CYS A 341 -5.87 48.69 24.41
N PRO A 342 -5.81 47.59 25.20
CA PRO A 342 -4.96 46.47 24.87
C PRO A 342 -5.42 45.78 23.58
N ALA A 343 -4.53 45.02 22.95
CA ALA A 343 -4.91 44.06 21.92
C ALA A 343 -5.77 42.95 22.54
N ASP A 344 -6.65 42.38 21.73
CA ASP A 344 -7.48 41.23 22.10
C ASP A 344 -7.16 40.04 21.18
N SER A 345 -7.29 38.82 21.68
CA SER A 345 -6.95 37.61 20.93
C SER A 345 -7.86 36.44 21.25
N ALA A 346 -8.19 35.65 20.22
CA ALA A 346 -8.95 34.40 20.33
C ALA A 346 -8.22 33.27 19.60
N GLU A 347 -8.39 32.04 20.07
CA GLU A 347 -7.72 30.85 19.56
C GLU A 347 -8.70 29.86 18.91
N VAL A 348 -8.33 29.34 17.75
CA VAL A 348 -9.02 28.22 17.09
C VAL A 348 -8.11 27.00 17.11
N LEU A 349 -8.48 25.99 17.89
CA LEU A 349 -7.79 24.69 17.86
C LEU A 349 -8.35 23.85 16.71
N VAL A 350 -7.51 23.58 15.72
CA VAL A 350 -7.84 22.74 14.57
C VAL A 350 -7.25 21.34 14.76
N THR A 351 -8.13 20.34 14.86
CA THR A 351 -7.73 18.92 14.86
C THR A 351 -7.99 18.33 13.47
N LEU A 352 -6.97 17.70 12.88
CA LEU A 352 -7.08 17.07 11.57
C LEU A 352 -7.29 15.56 11.72
N VAL A 353 -8.35 15.04 11.12
CA VAL A 353 -8.59 13.60 11.00
C VAL A 353 -8.26 13.17 9.57
N GLN A 354 -7.45 12.12 9.43
CA GLN A 354 -7.16 11.56 8.11
C GLN A 354 -8.38 10.82 7.57
N ALA A 355 -8.80 11.17 6.36
CA ALA A 355 -9.82 10.45 5.62
C ALA A 355 -9.34 9.01 5.34
N PRO A 356 -10.20 7.99 5.52
CA PRO A 356 -9.92 6.65 5.03
C PRO A 356 -9.72 6.70 3.50
N ASP A 357 -8.68 6.04 2.97
CA ASP A 357 -8.43 5.89 1.54
C ASP A 357 -8.65 4.42 1.13
N ALA A 358 -9.71 4.15 0.36
CA ALA A 358 -9.99 2.80 -0.13
C ALA A 358 -9.12 2.42 -1.35
N GLY A 359 -8.30 3.34 -1.86
CA GLY A 359 -7.49 3.18 -3.05
C GLY A 359 -8.26 3.47 -4.33
N THR A 360 -7.68 3.08 -5.46
CA THR A 360 -8.28 3.26 -6.79
C THR A 360 -8.95 1.99 -7.26
N ASP A 361 -10.02 2.11 -8.05
CA ASP A 361 -10.67 0.94 -8.67
C ASP A 361 -9.66 0.08 -9.46
N GLY A 362 -9.76 -1.23 -9.26
CA GLY A 362 -8.90 -2.25 -9.86
C GLY A 362 -9.62 -3.09 -10.90
N LEU A 363 -8.86 -3.64 -11.84
CA LEU A 363 -9.34 -4.62 -12.83
C LEU A 363 -8.30 -5.73 -12.97
N ALA A 364 -8.72 -6.98 -12.84
CA ALA A 364 -7.88 -8.13 -13.14
C ALA A 364 -8.68 -9.23 -13.85
N VAL A 365 -8.09 -9.79 -14.90
CA VAL A 365 -8.59 -11.00 -15.55
C VAL A 365 -7.57 -12.10 -15.29
N LEU A 366 -7.99 -13.18 -14.66
CA LEU A 366 -7.15 -14.31 -14.27
C LEU A 366 -7.54 -15.57 -15.05
N CYS A 367 -6.58 -16.46 -15.22
CA CYS A 367 -6.86 -17.83 -15.65
C CYS A 367 -7.40 -18.64 -14.47
N SER A 368 -8.32 -19.57 -14.73
CA SER A 368 -8.88 -20.45 -13.67
C SER A 368 -7.84 -21.37 -13.00
N SER A 369 -6.63 -21.45 -13.56
CA SER A 369 -5.48 -22.18 -13.00
C SER A 369 -4.45 -21.30 -12.29
N ASP A 370 -4.64 -19.98 -12.27
CA ASP A 370 -3.71 -19.06 -11.61
C ASP A 370 -3.77 -19.21 -10.09
N MET A 371 -2.68 -18.86 -9.40
CA MET A 371 -2.68 -18.85 -7.94
C MET A 371 -3.62 -17.77 -7.39
N PRO A 372 -4.19 -17.95 -6.18
CA PRO A 372 -5.04 -16.94 -5.55
C PRO A 372 -4.32 -15.59 -5.40
N VAL A 373 -5.03 -14.50 -5.69
CA VAL A 373 -4.53 -13.12 -5.62
C VAL A 373 -5.20 -12.40 -4.46
N ASN A 374 -4.43 -11.57 -3.74
CA ASN A 374 -5.00 -10.70 -2.72
C ASN A 374 -5.58 -9.43 -3.38
N LEU A 375 -6.90 -9.25 -3.26
CA LEU A 375 -7.65 -8.17 -3.87
C LEU A 375 -7.14 -6.79 -3.45
N ILE A 376 -6.60 -6.64 -2.23
CA ILE A 376 -6.08 -5.34 -1.77
C ILE A 376 -4.90 -4.85 -2.60
N THR A 377 -4.15 -5.76 -3.22
CA THR A 377 -3.01 -5.38 -4.09
C THR A 377 -3.45 -4.80 -5.44
N LEU A 378 -4.74 -4.92 -5.77
CA LEU A 378 -5.33 -4.41 -7.00
C LEU A 378 -5.93 -3.00 -6.82
N LEU A 379 -5.98 -2.49 -5.58
CA LEU A 379 -6.51 -1.16 -5.25
C LEU A 379 -5.45 -0.04 -5.29
N GLY A 380 -4.31 -0.29 -5.94
CA GLY A 380 -3.17 0.64 -5.94
C GLY A 380 -2.32 0.55 -4.67
N THR A 381 -1.49 1.56 -4.41
CA THR A 381 -0.51 1.56 -3.30
C THR A 381 -0.94 2.39 -2.09
N THR A 382 -2.04 3.12 -2.18
CA THR A 382 -2.51 4.05 -1.13
C THR A 382 -3.65 3.49 -0.29
N ALA A 383 -4.26 2.38 -0.71
CA ALA A 383 -5.37 1.74 0.01
C ALA A 383 -5.01 1.41 1.47
N ASP A 384 -5.77 1.95 2.40
CA ASP A 384 -5.66 1.67 3.82
C ASP A 384 -6.13 0.24 4.16
N ALA A 385 -5.50 -0.36 5.16
CA ALA A 385 -5.87 -1.69 5.66
C ALA A 385 -7.04 -1.62 6.65
N GLY A 386 -7.81 -2.71 6.75
CA GLY A 386 -8.85 -2.87 7.79
C GLY A 386 -10.29 -2.67 7.32
N GLY A 387 -10.53 -2.47 6.03
CA GLY A 387 -11.86 -2.44 5.43
C GLY A 387 -12.49 -3.83 5.28
N VAL A 388 -13.76 -3.84 4.88
CA VAL A 388 -14.55 -5.05 4.64
C VAL A 388 -14.71 -5.25 3.14
N TRP A 389 -14.46 -6.47 2.68
CA TRP A 389 -14.74 -6.87 1.30
C TRP A 389 -16.16 -7.41 1.17
N LEU A 390 -16.86 -6.99 0.14
CA LEU A 390 -18.15 -7.53 -0.28
C LEU A 390 -17.99 -8.20 -1.65
N ASP A 391 -18.51 -9.42 -1.77
CA ASP A 391 -18.58 -10.15 -3.05
C ASP A 391 -19.61 -9.52 -4.01
N PRO A 392 -19.69 -9.98 -5.27
CA PRO A 392 -20.64 -9.47 -6.25
C PRO A 392 -22.12 -9.64 -5.87
N LEU A 393 -22.42 -10.44 -4.85
CA LEU A 393 -23.77 -10.65 -4.29
C LEU A 393 -24.03 -9.80 -3.04
N GLY A 394 -23.04 -9.02 -2.59
CA GLY A 394 -23.11 -8.16 -1.41
C GLY A 394 -22.81 -8.85 -0.08
N ASN A 395 -22.30 -10.09 -0.09
CA ASN A 395 -21.91 -10.79 1.14
C ASN A 395 -20.46 -10.49 1.52
N THR A 396 -20.14 -10.55 2.81
CA THR A 396 -18.75 -10.39 3.27
C THR A 396 -17.85 -11.47 2.69
N ALA A 397 -16.76 -11.07 2.04
CA ALA A 397 -15.76 -11.93 1.43
C ALA A 397 -14.40 -11.83 2.14
N ALA A 398 -13.58 -12.86 1.98
CA ALA A 398 -12.16 -12.77 2.32
C ALA A 398 -11.43 -11.91 1.26
N PRO A 399 -10.33 -11.24 1.61
CA PRO A 399 -9.53 -10.44 0.67
C PRO A 399 -8.78 -11.30 -0.37
N LEU A 400 -8.80 -12.63 -0.23
CA LEU A 400 -8.13 -13.55 -1.14
C LEU A 400 -9.13 -14.03 -2.20
N PHE A 401 -8.87 -13.71 -3.46
CA PHE A 401 -9.63 -14.20 -4.61
C PHE A 401 -8.94 -15.42 -5.20
N ASP A 402 -9.63 -16.56 -5.21
CA ASP A 402 -9.18 -17.80 -5.82
C ASP A 402 -9.94 -18.02 -7.14
N PRO A 403 -9.28 -17.90 -8.32
CA PRO A 403 -9.96 -18.03 -9.60
C PRO A 403 -10.53 -19.45 -9.86
N ALA A 404 -10.16 -20.46 -9.06
CA ALA A 404 -10.74 -21.80 -9.15
C ALA A 404 -12.08 -21.95 -8.41
N SER A 405 -12.38 -21.08 -7.42
CA SER A 405 -13.53 -21.25 -6.52
C SER A 405 -14.35 -19.99 -6.25
N SER A 406 -13.74 -18.81 -6.33
CA SER A 406 -14.41 -17.51 -6.17
C SER A 406 -15.25 -17.16 -7.39
N ALA A 407 -16.43 -16.56 -7.16
CA ALA A 407 -17.29 -16.10 -8.24
C ALA A 407 -16.68 -14.85 -8.91
N PRO A 408 -16.57 -14.78 -10.25
CA PRO A 408 -16.16 -13.57 -10.95
C PRO A 408 -17.22 -12.46 -10.82
N GLY A 409 -16.80 -11.20 -10.94
CA GLY A 409 -17.65 -10.02 -10.80
C GLY A 409 -16.97 -8.91 -10.01
N SER A 410 -17.75 -7.90 -9.61
CA SER A 410 -17.27 -6.73 -8.89
C SER A 410 -17.20 -6.99 -7.38
N TYR A 411 -16.00 -6.92 -6.80
CA TYR A 411 -15.77 -6.97 -5.36
C TYR A 411 -15.64 -5.55 -4.83
N LEU A 412 -16.42 -5.21 -3.81
CA LEU A 412 -16.44 -3.87 -3.23
C LEU A 412 -15.65 -3.87 -1.91
N TYR A 413 -14.61 -3.05 -1.82
CA TYR A 413 -13.88 -2.80 -0.58
C TYR A 413 -14.44 -1.54 0.09
N VAL A 414 -14.85 -1.64 1.35
CA VAL A 414 -15.46 -0.53 2.09
C VAL A 414 -14.68 -0.26 3.37
N LEU A 415 -14.23 0.98 3.52
CA LEU A 415 -13.70 1.52 4.78
C LEU A 415 -14.80 2.30 5.49
N ALA A 416 -14.95 2.05 6.79
CA ALA A 416 -15.92 2.77 7.61
C ALA A 416 -15.49 4.23 7.81
N ALA A 417 -16.47 5.11 8.04
CA ALA A 417 -16.24 6.49 8.44
C ALA A 417 -15.40 6.56 9.72
N VAL A 418 -14.45 7.50 9.77
CA VAL A 418 -13.57 7.74 10.93
C VAL A 418 -13.79 9.16 11.44
N GLY A 419 -14.44 9.29 12.60
CA GLY A 419 -14.74 10.60 13.18
C GLY A 419 -15.66 11.43 12.29
N VAL A 420 -15.16 12.57 11.81
CA VAL A 420 -15.87 13.47 10.89
C VAL A 420 -15.68 13.08 9.41
N CYS A 421 -14.71 12.23 9.11
CA CYS A 421 -14.44 11.78 7.75
C CYS A 421 -15.45 10.72 7.31
N ALA A 422 -16.09 10.93 6.16
CA ALA A 422 -16.91 9.91 5.52
C ALA A 422 -16.08 8.65 5.22
N GLY A 423 -16.75 7.49 5.17
CA GLY A 423 -16.12 6.25 4.70
C GLY A 423 -15.83 6.33 3.21
N ASP A 424 -14.88 5.53 2.76
CA ASP A 424 -14.46 5.45 1.36
C ASP A 424 -14.62 4.02 0.84
N SER A 425 -14.74 3.87 -0.48
CA SER A 425 -14.91 2.57 -1.11
C SER A 425 -14.31 2.50 -2.50
N ALA A 426 -13.74 1.36 -2.85
CA ALA A 426 -13.19 1.08 -4.16
C ALA A 426 -13.65 -0.29 -4.68
N LEU A 427 -13.73 -0.43 -6.00
CA LEU A 427 -14.19 -1.63 -6.68
C LEU A 427 -13.02 -2.40 -7.31
N VAL A 428 -13.05 -3.72 -7.22
CA VAL A 428 -12.17 -4.60 -7.99
C VAL A 428 -13.03 -5.50 -8.88
N ASP A 429 -12.94 -5.29 -10.19
CA ASP A 429 -13.60 -6.14 -11.17
C ASP A 429 -12.72 -7.36 -11.50
N MET A 430 -13.22 -8.54 -11.15
CA MET A 430 -12.54 -9.82 -11.36
C MET A 430 -13.17 -10.61 -12.49
N GLY A 431 -12.41 -10.79 -13.57
CA GLY A 431 -12.72 -11.72 -14.66
C GLY A 431 -11.98 -13.05 -14.46
N VAL A 432 -12.65 -14.17 -14.76
CA VAL A 432 -12.01 -15.49 -14.80
C VAL A 432 -12.22 -16.12 -16.18
N VAL A 433 -11.13 -16.50 -16.83
CA VAL A 433 -11.13 -17.27 -18.08
C VAL A 433 -10.89 -18.75 -17.74
N PRO A 434 -11.74 -19.68 -18.21
CA PRO A 434 -11.50 -21.11 -18.03
C PRO A 434 -10.20 -21.54 -18.71
N ALA A 435 -9.32 -22.23 -17.97
CA ALA A 435 -8.12 -22.84 -18.53
C ALA A 435 -8.48 -23.91 -19.57
N ALA A 436 -7.73 -23.96 -20.67
CA ALA A 436 -7.87 -25.02 -21.66
C ALA A 436 -7.50 -26.38 -21.06
N ARG A 437 -8.27 -27.43 -21.39
CA ARG A 437 -8.00 -28.80 -20.98
C ARG A 437 -7.57 -29.63 -22.18
N ALA A 438 -6.29 -29.95 -22.30
CA ALA A 438 -5.82 -30.90 -23.33
C ALA A 438 -6.02 -32.38 -22.94
N GLY A 439 -6.43 -32.65 -21.70
CA GLY A 439 -6.55 -34.02 -21.16
C GLY A 439 -5.27 -34.48 -20.47
N ALA A 440 -5.23 -35.75 -20.08
CA ALA A 440 -4.03 -36.42 -19.58
C ALA A 440 -3.34 -37.19 -20.71
N ASP A 441 -2.03 -37.35 -20.57
CA ASP A 441 -1.21 -38.13 -21.50
C ASP A 441 -1.73 -39.57 -21.63
N GLY A 442 -1.63 -40.12 -22.83
CA GLY A 442 -2.04 -41.48 -23.17
C GLY A 442 -0.96 -42.24 -23.92
N ASP A 443 -1.12 -43.56 -24.02
CA ASP A 443 -0.23 -44.44 -24.75
C ASP A 443 -1.01 -45.54 -25.49
N THR A 444 -0.44 -46.01 -26.60
CA THR A 444 -0.97 -47.16 -27.33
C THR A 444 0.15 -47.86 -28.10
N LEU A 445 0.01 -49.17 -28.27
CA LEU A 445 0.86 -50.00 -29.11
C LEU A 445 -0.03 -50.73 -30.12
N VAL A 446 0.23 -50.51 -31.41
CA VAL A 446 -0.57 -51.06 -32.50
C VAL A 446 0.31 -51.77 -33.53
N CYS A 447 -0.27 -52.68 -34.29
CA CYS A 447 0.43 -53.30 -35.41
C CYS A 447 0.45 -52.37 -36.64
N ALA A 448 1.50 -52.45 -37.46
CA ALA A 448 1.61 -51.72 -38.73
C ALA A 448 0.47 -52.01 -39.73
N ASN A 449 -0.23 -53.15 -39.61
CA ASN A 449 -1.42 -53.48 -40.42
C ASN A 449 -2.75 -53.20 -39.71
N GLY A 450 -2.73 -52.52 -38.56
CA GLY A 450 -3.93 -52.17 -37.80
C GLY A 450 -4.84 -51.19 -38.55
N ALA A 451 -6.13 -51.18 -38.21
CA ALA A 451 -7.07 -50.23 -38.79
C ALA A 451 -6.76 -48.78 -38.33
N PRO A 452 -7.04 -47.76 -39.16
CA PRO A 452 -6.91 -46.36 -38.73
C PRO A 452 -7.77 -46.04 -37.51
N PHE A 453 -7.26 -45.23 -36.59
CA PHE A 453 -7.96 -44.84 -35.37
C PHE A 453 -7.72 -43.37 -35.01
N ALA A 454 -8.60 -42.83 -34.15
CA ALA A 454 -8.51 -41.45 -33.68
C ALA A 454 -7.71 -41.36 -32.38
N LEU A 455 -6.73 -40.46 -32.34
CA LEU A 455 -5.87 -40.21 -31.18
C LEU A 455 -6.63 -39.57 -30.01
N PHE A 456 -7.68 -38.78 -30.29
CA PHE A 456 -8.42 -38.04 -29.25
C PHE A 456 -9.06 -38.94 -28.19
N GLY A 457 -9.49 -40.14 -28.57
CA GLY A 457 -10.04 -41.12 -27.61
C GLY A 457 -9.03 -41.74 -26.66
N LEU A 458 -7.73 -41.53 -26.89
CA LEU A 458 -6.64 -42.02 -26.05
C LEU A 458 -6.22 -41.02 -24.96
N LEU A 459 -6.69 -39.77 -25.05
CA LEU A 459 -6.44 -38.76 -24.03
C LEU A 459 -7.30 -39.05 -22.79
N GLY A 460 -6.68 -38.99 -21.61
CA GLY A 460 -7.40 -39.17 -20.35
C GLY A 460 -8.19 -37.92 -19.92
N GLY A 461 -9.16 -38.10 -19.03
CA GLY A 461 -9.94 -36.99 -18.44
C GLY A 461 -11.04 -36.46 -19.35
N VAL A 462 -11.28 -35.14 -19.30
CA VAL A 462 -12.30 -34.45 -20.11
C VAL A 462 -11.62 -33.37 -20.98
N PRO A 463 -10.86 -33.77 -22.01
CA PRO A 463 -10.22 -32.84 -22.92
C PRO A 463 -11.26 -32.00 -23.67
N ASP A 464 -10.93 -30.73 -23.89
CA ASP A 464 -11.73 -29.82 -24.70
C ASP A 464 -11.60 -30.20 -26.18
N ALA A 465 -12.73 -30.18 -26.90
CA ALA A 465 -12.73 -30.42 -28.33
C ALA A 465 -12.22 -29.18 -29.11
N GLY A 466 -11.69 -29.39 -30.31
CA GLY A 466 -11.29 -28.30 -31.22
C GLY A 466 -9.82 -27.86 -31.13
N GLY A 467 -8.99 -28.52 -30.33
CA GLY A 467 -7.53 -28.41 -30.40
C GLY A 467 -6.91 -28.99 -31.68
N THR A 468 -5.61 -28.79 -31.85
CA THR A 468 -4.82 -29.24 -33.00
C THR A 468 -3.89 -30.38 -32.64
N TRP A 469 -3.57 -31.24 -33.61
CA TRP A 469 -2.62 -32.34 -33.45
C TRP A 469 -1.33 -32.08 -34.23
N SER A 470 -0.19 -32.43 -33.63
CA SER A 470 1.11 -32.51 -34.32
C SER A 470 1.71 -33.92 -34.19
N ALA A 471 2.24 -34.44 -35.29
CA ALA A 471 2.97 -35.69 -35.37
C ALA A 471 4.37 -35.58 -34.74
N PRO A 472 5.09 -36.71 -34.54
CA PRO A 472 6.44 -36.70 -33.95
C PRO A 472 7.47 -35.87 -34.73
N ASP A 473 7.26 -35.66 -36.02
CA ASP A 473 8.07 -34.82 -36.90
C ASP A 473 7.64 -33.34 -36.90
N GLY A 474 6.61 -32.98 -36.14
CA GLY A 474 6.01 -31.65 -36.06
C GLY A 474 4.95 -31.33 -37.11
N ALA A 475 4.63 -32.26 -38.03
CA ALA A 475 3.61 -32.05 -39.04
C ALA A 475 2.20 -32.02 -38.42
N ALA A 476 1.34 -31.11 -38.88
CA ALA A 476 -0.05 -31.06 -38.43
C ALA A 476 -0.87 -32.21 -39.03
N LEU A 477 -1.81 -32.76 -38.26
CA LEU A 477 -2.77 -33.77 -38.70
C LEU A 477 -4.17 -33.53 -38.15
N ASP A 478 -5.15 -34.26 -38.66
CA ASP A 478 -6.56 -34.19 -38.28
C ASP A 478 -6.90 -34.98 -37.00
N GLY A 479 -5.91 -35.64 -36.39
CA GLY A 479 -6.06 -36.45 -35.20
C GLY A 479 -6.41 -37.92 -35.46
N ASN A 480 -6.51 -38.32 -36.73
CA ASN A 480 -6.63 -39.72 -37.12
C ASN A 480 -5.29 -40.21 -37.69
N ILE A 481 -4.89 -41.41 -37.29
CA ILE A 481 -3.65 -42.03 -37.79
C ILE A 481 -3.93 -43.42 -38.37
N ASP A 482 -3.24 -43.72 -39.46
CA ASP A 482 -3.15 -45.04 -40.07
C ASP A 482 -1.79 -45.65 -39.72
N PRO A 483 -1.74 -46.75 -38.93
CA PRO A 483 -0.50 -47.40 -38.53
C PRO A 483 0.43 -47.78 -39.68
N ALA A 484 -0.10 -48.00 -40.89
CA ALA A 484 0.70 -48.39 -42.05
C ALA A 484 1.61 -47.25 -42.56
N ASN A 485 1.22 -45.99 -42.30
CA ASN A 485 1.87 -44.79 -42.83
C ASN A 485 2.37 -43.83 -41.72
N ALA A 486 2.01 -44.11 -40.47
CA ALA A 486 2.35 -43.28 -39.32
C ALA A 486 3.80 -43.50 -38.86
N VAL A 487 4.37 -42.45 -38.24
CA VAL A 487 5.70 -42.50 -37.62
C VAL A 487 5.51 -42.85 -36.14
N PRO A 488 6.16 -43.90 -35.60
CA PRO A 488 6.09 -44.18 -34.18
C PRO A 488 6.73 -43.04 -33.37
N GLY A 489 6.10 -42.65 -32.26
CA GLY A 489 6.58 -41.56 -31.42
C GLY A 489 5.46 -40.80 -30.72
N THR A 490 5.77 -39.57 -30.31
CA THR A 490 4.87 -38.71 -29.55
C THR A 490 4.02 -37.83 -30.46
N TYR A 491 2.71 -38.01 -30.38
CA TYR A 491 1.72 -37.11 -30.98
C TYR A 491 1.25 -36.13 -29.92
N VAL A 492 1.24 -34.84 -30.23
CA VAL A 492 0.89 -33.78 -29.26
C VAL A 492 -0.45 -33.17 -29.63
N TYR A 493 -1.38 -33.17 -28.68
CA TYR A 493 -2.64 -32.43 -28.78
C TYR A 493 -2.50 -31.09 -28.08
N THR A 494 -2.80 -29.99 -28.76
CA THR A 494 -2.71 -28.63 -28.20
C THR A 494 -4.07 -27.94 -28.27
N VAL A 495 -4.51 -27.39 -27.14
CA VAL A 495 -5.75 -26.59 -27.06
C VAL A 495 -5.38 -25.14 -26.73
N SER A 496 -5.74 -24.24 -27.65
CA SER A 496 -5.56 -22.80 -27.45
C SER A 496 -6.55 -22.26 -26.42
N ALA A 497 -6.07 -21.40 -25.52
CA ALA A 497 -6.91 -20.66 -24.58
C ALA A 497 -6.89 -19.15 -24.91
N PRO A 498 -7.98 -18.42 -24.68
CA PRO A 498 -7.95 -16.96 -24.71
C PRO A 498 -6.97 -16.42 -23.65
N ALA A 499 -6.24 -15.35 -23.98
CA ALA A 499 -5.38 -14.67 -23.00
C ALA A 499 -6.21 -14.24 -21.77
N PRO A 500 -5.69 -14.36 -20.54
CA PRO A 500 -4.29 -14.65 -20.17
C PRO A 500 -3.95 -16.14 -20.02
N CYS A 501 -4.90 -17.06 -20.21
CA CYS A 501 -4.63 -18.48 -20.00
C CYS A 501 -3.58 -19.02 -20.99
N PRO A 502 -2.59 -19.79 -20.51
CA PRO A 502 -1.68 -20.50 -21.41
C PRO A 502 -2.42 -21.60 -22.18
N GLN A 503 -1.90 -21.95 -23.36
CA GLN A 503 -2.36 -23.14 -24.07
C GLN A 503 -2.03 -24.40 -23.26
N ALA A 504 -2.89 -25.40 -23.34
CA ALA A 504 -2.66 -26.70 -22.73
C ALA A 504 -2.23 -27.72 -23.80
N SER A 505 -1.37 -28.66 -23.44
CA SER A 505 -0.99 -29.77 -24.32
C SER A 505 -1.00 -31.10 -23.58
N ALA A 506 -1.32 -32.17 -24.30
CA ALA A 506 -1.25 -33.55 -23.83
C ALA A 506 -0.60 -34.43 -24.91
N ASN A 507 0.09 -35.47 -24.48
CA ASN A 507 0.88 -36.33 -25.35
C ASN A 507 0.23 -37.70 -25.50
N VAL A 508 0.21 -38.23 -26.72
CA VAL A 508 -0.11 -39.63 -27.00
C VAL A 508 1.13 -40.32 -27.56
N GLN A 509 1.69 -41.26 -26.80
CA GLN A 509 2.78 -42.11 -27.30
C GLN A 509 2.20 -43.24 -28.15
N VAL A 510 2.59 -43.30 -29.42
CA VAL A 510 2.17 -44.36 -30.33
C VAL A 510 3.37 -45.22 -30.68
N GLY A 511 3.36 -46.46 -30.18
CA GLY A 511 4.24 -47.51 -30.67
C GLY A 511 3.62 -48.21 -31.89
N ILE A 512 4.43 -48.46 -32.92
CA ILE A 512 4.01 -49.23 -34.10
C ILE A 512 4.91 -50.46 -34.19
N LEU A 513 4.33 -51.65 -34.05
CA LEU A 513 5.01 -52.92 -34.20
C LEU A 513 5.03 -53.31 -35.69
N ALA A 514 6.24 -53.48 -36.25
CA ALA A 514 6.41 -53.92 -37.63
C ALA A 514 5.96 -55.38 -37.81
N LEU A 515 5.47 -55.72 -38.99
CA LEU A 515 5.10 -57.11 -39.30
C LEU A 515 6.33 -58.04 -39.22
N PRO A 516 6.15 -59.31 -38.80
CA PRO A 516 7.24 -60.28 -38.76
C PRO A 516 7.86 -60.50 -40.16
N GLU A 517 9.18 -60.37 -40.27
CA GLU A 517 9.92 -60.74 -41.47
C GLU A 517 10.22 -62.25 -41.43
N LEU A 518 9.77 -62.99 -42.45
CA LEU A 518 9.81 -64.45 -42.49
C LEU A 518 10.70 -64.96 -43.61
N ALA A 519 11.69 -65.79 -43.27
CA ALA A 519 12.58 -66.47 -44.21
C ALA A 519 12.68 -67.98 -43.89
N PRO A 520 11.58 -68.74 -44.01
CA PRO A 520 11.56 -70.16 -43.64
C PRO A 520 12.47 -71.00 -44.54
N THR A 521 13.21 -71.93 -43.96
CA THR A 521 14.10 -72.86 -44.69
C THR A 521 13.84 -74.32 -44.31
N LEU A 522 14.17 -75.22 -45.24
CA LEU A 522 14.11 -76.68 -45.08
C LEU A 522 15.45 -77.34 -45.43
N SER A 523 15.72 -78.52 -44.86
CA SER A 523 16.98 -79.25 -45.12
C SER A 523 16.99 -80.03 -46.43
N VAL A 524 15.84 -80.59 -46.84
CA VAL A 524 15.66 -81.37 -48.07
C VAL A 524 14.24 -81.14 -48.61
N SER A 525 14.08 -81.04 -49.93
CA SER A 525 12.78 -80.87 -50.59
C SER A 525 12.30 -82.14 -51.31
N GLU A 526 13.11 -83.18 -51.39
CA GLU A 526 12.75 -84.46 -52.01
C GLU A 526 13.36 -85.66 -51.25
N GLY A 527 12.60 -86.76 -51.14
CA GLY A 527 13.07 -88.02 -50.55
C GLY A 527 12.01 -89.12 -50.61
N CYS A 528 12.29 -90.29 -50.05
CA CYS A 528 11.35 -91.43 -50.05
C CYS A 528 10.75 -91.62 -48.66
N ALA A 529 9.49 -92.04 -48.60
CA ALA A 529 8.84 -92.33 -47.34
C ALA A 529 9.55 -93.50 -46.60
N PRO A 530 9.91 -93.35 -45.30
CA PRO A 530 9.83 -92.13 -44.49
C PRO A 530 11.01 -91.16 -44.71
N VAL A 531 10.73 -89.86 -44.93
CA VAL A 531 11.76 -88.81 -45.07
C VAL A 531 11.69 -87.83 -43.90
N VAL A 532 12.86 -87.52 -43.32
CA VAL A 532 13.01 -86.56 -42.22
C VAL A 532 13.46 -85.21 -42.79
N VAL A 533 12.70 -84.14 -42.50
CA VAL A 533 12.99 -82.77 -42.92
C VAL A 533 13.18 -81.90 -41.68
N THR A 534 14.25 -81.12 -41.65
CA THR A 534 14.49 -80.10 -40.61
C THR A 534 13.93 -78.77 -41.08
N PHE A 535 13.10 -78.13 -40.26
CA PHE A 535 12.49 -76.82 -40.52
C PHE A 535 13.08 -75.74 -39.61
N GLN A 536 13.31 -74.56 -40.18
CA GLN A 536 13.79 -73.37 -39.48
C GLN A 536 12.98 -72.16 -39.94
N SER A 537 12.49 -71.32 -39.01
CA SER A 537 11.58 -70.21 -39.36
C SER A 537 12.27 -69.02 -40.01
N GLY A 538 13.58 -68.83 -39.75
CA GLY A 538 14.30 -67.61 -40.08
C GLY A 538 13.87 -66.39 -39.25
N TYR A 539 12.91 -66.56 -38.34
CA TYR A 539 12.37 -65.51 -37.48
C TYR A 539 13.10 -65.48 -36.12
N SER A 540 13.53 -64.29 -35.70
CA SER A 540 14.29 -64.07 -34.45
C SER A 540 13.61 -63.17 -33.44
N GLY A 541 12.41 -62.64 -33.76
CA GLY A 541 11.66 -61.76 -32.88
C GLY A 541 10.85 -62.49 -31.82
N THR A 542 10.08 -61.74 -31.02
CA THR A 542 9.15 -62.29 -30.01
C THR A 542 7.84 -62.67 -30.69
N GLY A 543 7.36 -63.90 -30.53
CA GLY A 543 6.12 -64.35 -31.16
C GLY A 543 5.97 -65.87 -31.15
N THR A 544 4.87 -66.35 -31.71
CA THR A 544 4.57 -67.77 -31.85
C THR A 544 4.65 -68.17 -33.32
N CYS A 545 5.45 -69.20 -33.63
CA CYS A 545 5.61 -69.71 -34.99
C CYS A 545 4.77 -70.97 -35.17
N HIS A 546 3.75 -70.90 -36.01
CA HIS A 546 2.87 -72.00 -36.37
C HIS A 546 3.21 -72.51 -37.78
N TRP A 547 3.51 -73.80 -37.87
CA TRP A 547 3.77 -74.49 -39.12
C TRP A 547 2.57 -75.34 -39.50
N ASP A 548 2.13 -75.22 -40.75
CA ASP A 548 1.26 -76.18 -41.43
C ASP A 548 2.13 -76.97 -42.42
N PHE A 549 2.19 -78.29 -42.25
CA PHE A 549 3.03 -79.16 -43.07
C PHE A 549 2.36 -79.63 -44.36
N GLY A 550 1.10 -79.26 -44.62
CA GLY A 550 0.36 -79.63 -45.82
C GLY A 550 -0.18 -81.07 -45.83
N ASP A 551 0.10 -81.87 -44.81
CA ASP A 551 -0.41 -83.23 -44.61
C ASP A 551 -1.58 -83.28 -43.60
N GLY A 552 -2.06 -82.11 -43.16
CA GLY A 552 -3.08 -81.95 -42.13
C GLY A 552 -2.52 -81.88 -40.70
N THR A 553 -1.21 -82.01 -40.52
CA THR A 553 -0.54 -81.82 -39.24
C THR A 553 0.06 -80.43 -39.12
N ASN A 554 0.33 -80.00 -37.89
CA ASN A 554 0.90 -78.71 -37.56
C ASN A 554 1.92 -78.82 -36.43
N ALA A 555 2.78 -77.80 -36.30
CA ALA A 555 3.67 -77.63 -35.16
C ALA A 555 3.72 -76.18 -34.72
N THR A 556 4.05 -75.97 -33.43
CA THR A 556 4.30 -74.62 -32.89
C THR A 556 5.73 -74.56 -32.39
N ALA A 557 6.65 -74.05 -33.20
CA ALA A 557 8.08 -73.95 -32.90
C ALA A 557 8.79 -72.99 -33.86
N CYS A 558 9.63 -72.07 -33.34
CA CYS A 558 10.39 -71.13 -34.19
C CYS A 558 11.73 -71.70 -34.71
N GLY A 559 12.11 -72.90 -34.29
CA GLY A 559 13.19 -73.69 -34.91
C GLY A 559 14.30 -74.11 -33.94
N PRO A 560 15.34 -74.79 -34.44
CA PRO A 560 15.24 -75.80 -35.48
C PRO A 560 14.59 -77.06 -34.92
N PHE A 561 13.74 -77.72 -35.69
CA PHE A 561 13.15 -79.01 -35.30
C PHE A 561 12.95 -79.90 -36.52
N THR A 562 12.77 -81.20 -36.30
CA THR A 562 12.56 -82.17 -37.36
C THR A 562 11.11 -82.61 -37.44
N PHE A 563 10.64 -82.88 -38.66
CA PHE A 563 9.33 -83.47 -38.97
C PHE A 563 9.52 -84.59 -39.99
N THR A 564 8.74 -85.67 -39.88
CA THR A 564 8.89 -86.86 -40.72
C THR A 564 7.65 -87.10 -41.55
N TYR A 565 7.79 -87.11 -42.88
CA TYR A 565 6.71 -87.49 -43.79
C TYR A 565 6.72 -88.99 -44.00
N LEU A 566 5.63 -89.65 -43.60
CA LEU A 566 5.48 -91.12 -43.64
C LEU A 566 4.81 -91.63 -44.91
N GLN A 567 4.11 -90.77 -45.65
CA GLN A 567 3.35 -91.14 -46.83
C GLN A 567 3.87 -90.40 -48.07
N PRO A 568 3.89 -91.06 -49.25
CA PRO A 568 4.18 -90.37 -50.50
C PRO A 568 3.17 -89.25 -50.79
N GLY A 569 3.65 -88.12 -51.29
CA GLY A 569 2.83 -86.92 -51.51
C GLY A 569 3.64 -85.69 -51.86
N SER A 570 2.96 -84.61 -52.26
CA SER A 570 3.55 -83.28 -52.43
C SER A 570 2.93 -82.36 -51.38
N TYR A 571 3.75 -81.85 -50.47
CA TYR A 571 3.30 -81.14 -49.28
C TYR A 571 3.77 -79.68 -49.32
N GLN A 572 2.80 -78.75 -49.35
CA GLN A 572 3.06 -77.31 -49.32
C GLN A 572 3.15 -76.84 -47.87
N VAL A 573 4.33 -76.37 -47.46
CA VAL A 573 4.57 -75.94 -46.08
C VAL A 573 4.33 -74.44 -45.94
N VAL A 574 3.57 -74.05 -44.91
CA VAL A 574 3.28 -72.64 -44.60
C VAL A 574 3.68 -72.35 -43.16
N LEU A 575 4.48 -71.31 -42.96
CA LEU A 575 4.79 -70.73 -41.67
C LEU A 575 3.90 -69.51 -41.43
N THR A 576 3.24 -69.45 -40.28
CA THR A 576 2.53 -68.26 -39.79
C THR A 576 3.17 -67.83 -38.46
N VAL A 577 3.54 -66.57 -38.34
CA VAL A 577 4.07 -66.00 -37.10
C VAL A 577 3.10 -64.95 -36.56
N ASP A 578 2.71 -65.10 -35.30
CA ASP A 578 1.90 -64.13 -34.55
C ASP A 578 2.75 -63.49 -33.44
N GLN A 579 2.95 -62.18 -33.53
CA GLN A 579 3.66 -61.36 -32.54
C GLN A 579 2.75 -60.78 -31.45
N GLY A 580 1.44 -61.06 -31.50
CA GLY A 580 0.41 -60.41 -30.69
C GLY A 580 -0.15 -59.13 -31.34
N LEU A 581 -1.25 -58.60 -30.79
CA LEU A 581 -1.92 -57.37 -31.26
C LEU A 581 -2.36 -57.40 -32.75
N GLY A 582 -2.53 -58.59 -33.33
CA GLY A 582 -2.88 -58.77 -34.75
C GLY A 582 -1.71 -58.65 -35.73
N CYS A 583 -0.47 -58.53 -35.23
CA CYS A 583 0.75 -58.62 -36.05
C CYS A 583 1.04 -60.05 -36.48
N VAL A 584 0.28 -60.50 -37.49
CA VAL A 584 0.39 -61.82 -38.08
C VAL A 584 0.95 -61.71 -39.50
N ALA A 585 2.00 -62.47 -39.79
CA ALA A 585 2.51 -62.67 -41.14
C ALA A 585 2.59 -64.17 -41.46
N SER A 586 2.36 -64.52 -42.72
CA SER A 586 2.48 -65.89 -43.20
C SER A 586 3.37 -65.96 -44.44
N SER A 587 4.23 -66.96 -44.50
CA SER A 587 5.10 -67.24 -45.65
C SER A 587 5.07 -68.73 -45.99
N ALA A 588 4.84 -69.04 -47.26
CA ALA A 588 4.91 -70.40 -47.77
C ALA A 588 6.35 -70.70 -48.23
N ILE A 589 6.83 -71.93 -48.02
CA ILE A 589 8.10 -72.35 -48.62
C ILE A 589 7.91 -72.48 -50.13
N ASP A 590 8.77 -71.82 -50.92
CA ASP A 590 8.62 -71.74 -52.38
C ASP A 590 8.56 -73.11 -53.08
N GLN A 591 9.27 -74.12 -52.56
CA GLN A 591 9.22 -75.49 -53.09
C GLN A 591 8.51 -76.45 -52.13
N PRO A 592 7.53 -77.23 -52.61
CA PRO A 592 6.88 -78.24 -51.79
C PRO A 592 7.85 -79.38 -51.44
N VAL A 593 7.60 -80.05 -50.32
CA VAL A 593 8.31 -81.29 -49.97
C VAL A 593 7.69 -82.44 -50.77
N VAL A 594 8.47 -83.05 -51.66
CA VAL A 594 8.04 -84.17 -52.50
C VAL A 594 8.54 -85.49 -51.91
N VAL A 595 7.59 -86.36 -51.56
CA VAL A 595 7.87 -87.66 -50.93
C VAL A 595 7.50 -88.78 -51.89
N GLY A 596 8.50 -89.54 -52.33
CA GLY A 596 8.35 -90.70 -53.22
C GLY A 596 8.06 -92.00 -52.47
N GLN A 597 7.55 -93.00 -53.19
CA GLN A 597 7.40 -94.36 -52.69
C GLN A 597 8.67 -95.17 -53.01
N SER A 598 9.24 -95.86 -52.01
CA SER A 598 10.37 -96.78 -52.24
C SER A 598 9.90 -98.02 -53.02
N PRO A 599 10.66 -98.47 -54.04
CA PRO A 599 10.38 -99.72 -54.72
C PRO A 599 10.70 -100.91 -53.80
N SER A 600 10.28 -102.12 -54.20
CA SER A 600 10.72 -103.39 -53.59
C SER A 600 11.35 -104.26 -54.67
N ALA A 601 12.64 -104.57 -54.53
CA ALA A 601 13.43 -105.30 -55.50
C ALA A 601 13.35 -106.82 -55.27
N SER A 602 13.00 -107.58 -56.32
CA SER A 602 12.89 -109.04 -56.26
C SER A 602 13.08 -109.68 -57.64
N PHE A 603 13.66 -110.87 -57.73
CA PHE A 603 13.73 -111.63 -58.98
C PHE A 603 13.82 -113.15 -58.81
N GLN A 604 13.61 -113.87 -59.91
CA GLN A 604 13.70 -115.33 -60.01
C GLN A 604 14.66 -115.76 -61.12
N VAL A 605 15.28 -116.93 -60.97
CA VAL A 605 16.15 -117.55 -61.99
C VAL A 605 15.38 -118.63 -62.74
N ILE A 606 15.42 -118.57 -64.06
CA ILE A 606 14.84 -119.59 -64.95
C ILE A 606 16.02 -120.42 -65.52
N GLY A 607 15.99 -121.73 -65.23
CA GLY A 607 17.13 -122.66 -65.28
C GLY A 607 17.91 -122.77 -66.61
N PRO A 608 19.06 -123.51 -66.60
CA PRO A 608 20.01 -123.48 -67.71
C PRO A 608 19.50 -124.18 -68.96
N SER A 609 19.58 -123.51 -70.11
CA SER A 609 19.65 -124.20 -71.41
C SER A 609 21.11 -124.57 -71.66
N THR A 610 21.48 -125.84 -71.44
CA THR A 610 22.87 -126.31 -71.58
C THR A 610 23.26 -126.55 -73.03
N GLY A 611 24.36 -125.93 -73.48
CA GLY A 611 25.11 -126.31 -74.68
C GLY A 611 26.53 -126.78 -74.29
N PRO A 612 27.28 -127.46 -75.18
CA PRO A 612 28.65 -127.86 -74.87
C PRO A 612 29.54 -126.63 -74.62
N GLY A 613 30.02 -126.45 -73.38
CA GLY A 613 31.03 -125.45 -73.03
C GLY A 613 30.53 -124.08 -72.53
N SER A 614 29.22 -123.79 -72.48
CA SER A 614 28.67 -122.56 -71.89
C SER A 614 27.23 -122.75 -71.38
N ALA A 615 26.81 -121.93 -70.40
CA ALA A 615 25.46 -121.92 -69.86
C ALA A 615 24.80 -120.55 -70.02
N VAL A 616 23.61 -120.53 -70.63
CA VAL A 616 22.75 -119.35 -70.74
C VAL A 616 21.67 -119.44 -69.66
N ILE A 617 21.56 -118.40 -68.83
CA ILE A 617 20.58 -118.31 -67.75
C ILE A 617 19.66 -117.11 -68.02
N SER A 618 18.35 -117.31 -67.80
CA SER A 618 17.37 -116.22 -67.90
C SER A 618 16.94 -115.75 -66.51
N PHE A 619 16.80 -114.44 -66.32
CA PHE A 619 16.35 -113.84 -65.06
C PHE A 619 15.01 -113.17 -65.26
N ASN A 620 14.09 -113.40 -64.32
CA ASN A 620 12.76 -112.83 -64.32
C ASN A 620 12.62 -111.83 -63.16
N ASN A 621 12.56 -110.54 -63.47
CA ASN A 621 12.29 -109.51 -62.48
C ASN A 621 10.85 -109.59 -61.95
N THR A 622 10.71 -109.55 -60.63
CA THR A 622 9.44 -109.57 -59.89
C THR A 622 9.32 -108.38 -58.93
N SER A 623 10.13 -107.33 -59.14
CA SER A 623 10.13 -106.11 -58.34
C SER A 623 8.82 -105.34 -58.49
N THR A 624 8.40 -104.65 -57.43
CA THR A 624 7.20 -103.80 -57.42
C THR A 624 7.57 -102.34 -57.14
N GLY A 625 6.84 -101.39 -57.73
CA GLY A 625 7.02 -99.96 -57.45
C GLY A 625 8.25 -99.31 -58.11
N ALA A 626 8.98 -100.02 -58.99
CA ALA A 626 10.10 -99.48 -59.76
C ALA A 626 9.74 -99.27 -61.24
N ASN A 627 10.38 -98.26 -61.84
CA ASN A 627 10.26 -97.88 -63.26
C ASN A 627 11.47 -98.36 -64.08
N THR A 628 12.65 -98.40 -63.47
CA THR A 628 13.90 -98.80 -64.14
C THR A 628 14.72 -99.75 -63.26
N TYR A 629 15.65 -100.47 -63.89
CA TYR A 629 16.36 -101.59 -63.27
C TYR A 629 17.84 -101.57 -63.66
N LEU A 630 18.69 -102.04 -62.76
CA LEU A 630 20.10 -102.30 -63.02
C LEU A 630 20.47 -103.66 -62.45
N TRP A 631 20.88 -104.56 -63.32
CA TRP A 631 21.39 -105.89 -63.00
C TRP A 631 22.91 -105.90 -63.00
N ASP A 632 23.51 -106.63 -62.07
CA ASP A 632 24.94 -106.95 -62.01
C ASP A 632 25.09 -108.48 -61.93
N PHE A 633 25.79 -109.09 -62.88
CA PHE A 633 26.02 -110.53 -62.94
C PHE A 633 27.38 -110.91 -62.34
N GLY A 634 27.66 -110.45 -61.12
CA GLY A 634 28.86 -110.79 -60.36
C GLY A 634 30.13 -110.16 -60.92
N GLY A 635 30.03 -108.93 -61.42
CA GLY A 635 31.11 -108.15 -62.02
C GLY A 635 31.47 -108.56 -63.46
N MET A 636 30.78 -109.55 -64.04
CA MET A 636 31.05 -110.01 -65.41
C MET A 636 30.28 -109.24 -66.47
N GLY A 637 29.26 -108.49 -66.07
CA GLY A 637 28.43 -107.69 -66.96
C GLY A 637 27.22 -107.14 -66.22
N THR A 638 26.53 -106.21 -66.88
CA THR A 638 25.32 -105.58 -66.34
C THR A 638 24.19 -105.61 -67.37
N SER A 639 22.96 -105.38 -66.93
CA SER A 639 21.81 -105.18 -67.82
C SER A 639 20.82 -104.18 -67.24
N THR A 640 20.11 -103.46 -68.09
CA THR A 640 18.98 -102.60 -67.69
C THR A 640 17.64 -103.15 -68.16
N LEU A 641 17.63 -104.31 -68.81
CA LEU A 641 16.41 -104.96 -69.28
C LEU A 641 15.60 -105.47 -68.07
N PRO A 642 14.26 -105.41 -68.12
CA PRO A 642 13.43 -105.97 -67.07
C PRO A 642 13.66 -107.48 -66.86
N HIS A 643 13.81 -108.28 -67.93
CA HIS A 643 14.02 -109.73 -67.84
C HIS A 643 15.25 -110.13 -68.67
N PRO A 644 16.48 -110.01 -68.15
CA PRO A 644 17.68 -110.24 -68.94
C PRO A 644 18.02 -111.73 -69.08
N GLN A 645 18.76 -112.07 -70.12
CA GLN A 645 19.50 -113.32 -70.23
C GLN A 645 20.99 -113.03 -70.13
N PHE A 646 21.75 -113.88 -69.45
CA PHE A 646 23.20 -113.75 -69.34
C PHE A 646 23.87 -115.09 -69.62
N THR A 647 24.92 -115.05 -70.44
CA THR A 647 25.75 -116.22 -70.78
C THR A 647 26.98 -116.21 -69.89
N PHE A 648 27.18 -117.27 -69.11
CA PHE A 648 28.36 -117.42 -68.25
C PHE A 648 29.49 -118.11 -69.03
N PRO A 649 30.58 -117.40 -69.38
CA PRO A 649 31.57 -117.89 -70.36
C PRO A 649 32.57 -118.92 -69.81
N TYR A 650 32.79 -118.98 -68.49
CA TYR A 650 33.75 -119.90 -67.85
C TYR A 650 33.26 -120.34 -66.47
N GLY A 651 32.43 -121.39 -66.40
CA GLY A 651 31.68 -121.60 -65.15
C GLY A 651 31.10 -122.97 -64.87
N LEU A 652 31.54 -124.03 -65.55
CA LEU A 652 31.08 -125.38 -65.20
C LEU A 652 31.60 -125.72 -63.77
N GLY A 653 30.71 -125.71 -62.77
CA GLY A 653 30.97 -125.99 -61.35
C GLY A 653 31.15 -124.78 -60.40
N ARG A 654 30.87 -123.52 -60.80
CA ARG A 654 31.10 -122.30 -59.97
C ARG A 654 29.82 -121.54 -59.59
N THR A 655 29.90 -120.72 -58.54
CA THR A 655 28.82 -119.86 -58.02
C THR A 655 29.09 -118.37 -58.31
N TYR A 656 28.07 -117.59 -58.70
CA TYR A 656 28.17 -116.16 -59.03
C TYR A 656 27.12 -115.28 -58.29
N PRO A 657 27.50 -114.13 -57.70
CA PRO A 657 26.56 -113.23 -57.04
C PRO A 657 25.84 -112.35 -58.07
N VAL A 658 24.53 -112.51 -58.23
CA VAL A 658 23.71 -111.71 -59.14
C VAL A 658 22.86 -110.73 -58.34
N CYS A 659 22.94 -109.44 -58.65
CA CYS A 659 22.18 -108.38 -57.99
C CYS A 659 21.23 -107.67 -58.95
N LEU A 660 20.10 -107.20 -58.43
CA LEU A 660 19.13 -106.33 -59.08
C LEU A 660 18.88 -105.11 -58.19
N VAL A 661 19.14 -103.93 -58.74
CA VAL A 661 18.72 -102.65 -58.18
C VAL A 661 17.46 -102.18 -58.93
N ALA A 662 16.38 -101.92 -58.21
CA ALA A 662 15.12 -101.41 -58.73
C ALA A 662 14.97 -99.93 -58.35
N TYR A 663 14.61 -99.07 -59.31
CA TYR A 663 14.51 -97.61 -59.13
C TYR A 663 13.08 -97.15 -59.35
N ALA A 664 12.44 -96.52 -58.35
CA ALA A 664 11.20 -95.76 -58.53
C ALA A 664 11.51 -94.34 -59.01
N SER A 665 12.54 -93.72 -58.44
CA SER A 665 13.17 -92.45 -58.81
C SER A 665 14.68 -92.54 -58.50
N PRO A 666 15.52 -91.55 -58.85
CA PRO A 666 16.94 -91.56 -58.50
C PRO A 666 17.21 -91.64 -56.99
N SER A 667 16.31 -91.08 -56.18
CA SER A 667 16.38 -91.05 -54.71
C SER A 667 15.73 -92.28 -54.07
N CYS A 668 14.83 -92.98 -54.77
CA CYS A 668 14.07 -94.13 -54.27
C CYS A 668 14.47 -95.42 -54.96
N THR A 669 15.35 -96.19 -54.30
CA THR A 669 15.89 -97.44 -54.81
C THR A 669 15.79 -98.55 -53.78
N ASP A 670 15.74 -99.79 -54.27
CA ASP A 670 15.85 -101.00 -53.45
C ASP A 670 16.71 -102.03 -54.18
N THR A 671 17.39 -102.90 -53.45
CA THR A 671 18.37 -103.85 -54.02
C THR A 671 18.19 -105.26 -53.46
N THR A 672 18.28 -106.26 -54.33
CA THR A 672 18.26 -107.68 -53.95
C THR A 672 19.38 -108.45 -54.67
N CYS A 673 19.94 -109.49 -54.04
CA CYS A 673 21.03 -110.29 -54.62
C CYS A 673 20.89 -111.79 -54.28
N ILE A 674 21.39 -112.68 -55.16
CA ILE A 674 21.45 -114.14 -54.94
C ILE A 674 22.78 -114.74 -55.42
N ASP A 675 23.16 -115.91 -54.90
CA ASP A 675 24.32 -116.70 -55.36
C ASP A 675 23.89 -117.87 -56.29
N LEU A 676 24.37 -117.90 -57.54
CA LEU A 676 23.90 -118.83 -58.60
C LEU A 676 24.97 -119.86 -59.05
N LEU A 677 24.66 -121.18 -59.02
CA LEU A 677 25.55 -122.32 -59.42
C LEU A 677 25.28 -122.86 -60.86
N VAL A 678 26.32 -123.30 -61.60
CA VAL A 678 26.24 -123.81 -63.01
C VAL A 678 26.91 -125.23 -63.20
N PRO A 679 26.37 -126.29 -63.90
CA PRO A 679 26.88 -127.72 -63.94
C PRO A 679 27.81 -128.20 -65.13
N ALA A 680 28.37 -129.47 -65.18
CA ALA A 680 29.34 -130.07 -66.19
C ALA A 680 29.03 -131.54 -66.76
N HIS A 681 29.58 -132.00 -67.93
CA HIS A 681 29.36 -133.34 -68.63
C HIS A 681 30.66 -134.09 -69.15
N ALA A 682 30.66 -135.44 -69.40
CA ALA A 682 31.84 -136.29 -69.77
C ALA A 682 32.08 -136.66 -71.27
N SER A 683 33.32 -137.03 -71.67
CA SER A 683 33.74 -137.38 -73.07
C SER A 683 34.85 -138.46 -73.21
N VAL A 684 34.89 -139.21 -74.33
CA VAL A 684 35.82 -140.35 -74.62
C VAL A 684 36.37 -140.32 -76.05
N PHE A 685 37.66 -140.64 -76.22
CA PHE A 685 38.37 -140.77 -77.50
C PHE A 685 39.19 -142.08 -77.55
N ALA A 686 39.11 -142.85 -78.64
CA ALA A 686 39.84 -144.12 -78.78
C ALA A 686 40.49 -144.25 -80.17
N ALA A 687 41.67 -144.86 -80.23
CA ALA A 687 42.33 -145.20 -81.49
C ALA A 687 41.65 -146.39 -82.21
N ASN A 688 41.85 -146.54 -83.52
CA ASN A 688 41.19 -147.59 -84.32
C ASN A 688 42.10 -148.81 -84.62
N ALA A 689 43.41 -148.70 -84.44
CA ALA A 689 44.38 -149.77 -84.66
C ALA A 689 45.64 -149.56 -83.81
N PHE A 690 46.37 -150.65 -83.53
CA PHE A 690 47.66 -150.62 -82.84
C PHE A 690 48.54 -151.81 -83.30
N THR A 691 49.85 -151.71 -83.13
CA THR A 691 50.86 -152.65 -83.65
C THR A 691 51.86 -152.99 -82.53
N PRO A 692 51.70 -154.11 -81.82
CA PRO A 692 52.64 -154.52 -80.77
C PRO A 692 53.85 -155.24 -81.39
N ASP A 693 54.79 -154.46 -81.93
CA ASP A 693 56.07 -154.92 -82.49
C ASP A 693 57.29 -154.59 -81.60
N GLY A 694 57.08 -153.88 -80.49
CA GLY A 694 58.09 -153.58 -79.47
C GLY A 694 58.96 -152.36 -79.78
N ASP A 695 58.53 -151.46 -80.69
CA ASP A 695 59.26 -150.23 -81.04
C ASP A 695 59.02 -149.06 -80.04
N GLY A 696 58.12 -149.23 -79.08
CA GLY A 696 57.70 -148.24 -78.08
C GLY A 696 56.52 -147.36 -78.50
N ARG A 697 55.94 -147.57 -79.69
CA ARG A 697 54.89 -146.72 -80.27
C ARG A 697 53.67 -147.53 -80.65
N ASN A 698 52.54 -147.23 -80.00
CA ASN A 698 51.28 -147.95 -80.20
C ASN A 698 51.41 -149.47 -79.97
N ASP A 699 52.31 -149.87 -79.05
CA ASP A 699 52.43 -151.25 -78.60
C ASP A 699 51.27 -151.71 -77.71
N GLY A 700 50.41 -150.77 -77.29
CA GLY A 700 49.23 -151.05 -76.50
C GLY A 700 48.03 -150.22 -76.93
N PHE A 701 46.83 -150.73 -76.65
CA PHE A 701 45.57 -150.06 -76.90
C PHE A 701 44.82 -149.69 -75.61
N ALA A 702 44.52 -148.40 -75.42
CA ALA A 702 43.62 -147.86 -74.40
C ALA A 702 42.90 -146.57 -74.88
N PRO A 703 41.59 -146.42 -74.70
CA PRO A 703 40.88 -145.14 -74.88
C PRO A 703 41.27 -144.08 -73.85
N VAL A 704 41.29 -142.81 -74.24
CA VAL A 704 41.50 -141.63 -73.36
C VAL A 704 40.16 -140.94 -73.10
N PHE A 705 39.90 -140.50 -71.88
CA PHE A 705 38.62 -139.90 -71.49
C PHE A 705 38.76 -138.76 -70.47
N ASN A 706 37.75 -137.87 -70.39
CA ASN A 706 37.68 -136.78 -69.42
C ASN A 706 36.26 -136.68 -68.82
N GLY A 707 36.17 -136.37 -67.52
CA GLY A 707 34.91 -136.22 -66.78
C GLY A 707 34.30 -137.52 -66.24
N LEU A 708 34.96 -138.67 -66.43
CA LEU A 708 34.61 -139.92 -65.74
C LEU A 708 35.32 -140.01 -64.38
N ASP A 709 34.69 -140.66 -63.40
CA ASP A 709 35.27 -140.99 -62.09
C ASP A 709 36.41 -142.02 -62.27
N PRO A 710 37.68 -141.67 -61.96
CA PRO A 710 38.84 -142.55 -62.18
C PRO A 710 38.83 -143.84 -61.34
N LEU A 711 37.94 -143.94 -60.34
CA LEU A 711 37.80 -145.13 -59.49
C LEU A 711 36.63 -146.02 -59.90
N ALA A 712 35.81 -145.57 -60.84
CA ALA A 712 34.62 -146.26 -61.30
C ALA A 712 34.60 -146.34 -62.83
N HIS A 713 35.69 -146.84 -63.42
CA HIS A 713 35.77 -147.20 -64.84
C HIS A 713 36.30 -148.62 -65.04
N GLN A 714 35.97 -149.21 -66.19
CA GLN A 714 36.50 -150.50 -66.61
C GLN A 714 36.59 -150.55 -68.14
N LEU A 715 37.79 -150.87 -68.64
CA LEU A 715 38.05 -151.20 -70.03
C LEU A 715 38.05 -152.73 -70.20
N LEU A 716 37.38 -153.21 -71.24
CA LEU A 716 37.24 -154.61 -71.61
C LEU A 716 37.60 -154.76 -73.09
N ILE A 717 38.43 -155.73 -73.45
CA ILE A 717 38.73 -156.15 -74.83
C ILE A 717 38.33 -157.61 -75.01
N VAL A 718 37.56 -157.91 -76.05
CA VAL A 718 37.04 -159.25 -76.35
C VAL A 718 37.35 -159.68 -77.78
N ASP A 719 37.46 -160.99 -78.02
CA ASP A 719 37.57 -161.56 -79.36
C ASP A 719 36.23 -161.51 -80.14
N ARG A 720 36.25 -161.96 -81.41
CA ARG A 720 35.05 -161.97 -82.27
C ARG A 720 33.91 -162.85 -81.76
N TRP A 721 34.19 -163.76 -80.82
CA TRP A 721 33.22 -164.67 -80.21
C TRP A 721 32.77 -164.19 -78.84
N GLY A 722 33.29 -163.05 -78.36
CA GLY A 722 32.98 -162.45 -77.07
C GLY A 722 33.81 -162.99 -75.90
N HIS A 723 34.85 -163.79 -76.15
CA HIS A 723 35.77 -164.21 -75.09
C HIS A 723 36.62 -163.03 -74.63
N LEU A 724 36.70 -162.81 -73.31
CA LEU A 724 37.48 -161.74 -72.71
C LEU A 724 38.98 -162.00 -72.88
N LEU A 725 39.67 -161.03 -73.49
CA LEU A 725 41.11 -161.07 -73.73
C LEU A 725 41.86 -160.18 -72.76
N PHE A 726 41.30 -159.02 -72.43
CA PHE A 726 41.91 -158.06 -71.52
C PHE A 726 40.83 -157.30 -70.75
N SER A 727 41.07 -157.07 -69.47
CA SER A 727 40.26 -156.15 -68.68
C SER A 727 41.14 -155.39 -67.70
N THR A 728 40.88 -154.10 -67.57
CA THR A 728 41.53 -153.26 -66.57
C THR A 728 40.55 -152.22 -66.01
N GLY A 729 40.68 -151.94 -64.72
CA GLY A 729 40.12 -150.75 -64.06
C GLY A 729 41.18 -149.70 -63.75
N ASP A 730 42.37 -149.83 -64.33
CA ASP A 730 43.43 -148.83 -64.29
C ASP A 730 43.35 -147.96 -65.56
N VAL A 731 43.35 -146.63 -65.41
CA VAL A 731 43.20 -145.67 -66.52
C VAL A 731 44.42 -145.68 -67.45
N ASP A 732 45.59 -146.06 -66.94
CA ASP A 732 46.87 -146.00 -67.68
C ASP A 732 47.25 -147.35 -68.30
N ALA A 733 46.53 -148.42 -67.96
CA ALA A 733 46.78 -149.76 -68.49
C ALA A 733 46.22 -149.92 -69.91
N SER A 734 47.00 -150.56 -70.78
CA SER A 734 46.63 -150.82 -72.17
C SER A 734 46.77 -152.31 -72.52
N TRP A 735 46.02 -152.77 -73.52
CA TRP A 735 46.13 -154.14 -74.02
C TRP A 735 47.26 -154.25 -75.03
N ASP A 736 48.20 -155.16 -74.82
CA ASP A 736 49.43 -155.37 -75.60
C ASP A 736 49.26 -156.32 -76.80
N GLY A 737 48.03 -156.77 -77.08
CA GLY A 737 47.73 -157.68 -78.18
C GLY A 737 48.08 -159.15 -77.92
N ASN A 738 48.36 -159.54 -76.68
CA ASN A 738 48.54 -160.94 -76.28
C ASN A 738 47.25 -161.55 -75.70
N PHE A 739 47.11 -162.87 -75.82
CA PHE A 739 46.13 -163.64 -75.07
C PHE A 739 46.51 -163.68 -73.57
N PRO A 740 45.56 -164.01 -72.66
CA PRO A 740 45.83 -164.11 -71.23
C PRO A 740 46.93 -165.13 -70.85
N ASP A 741 47.21 -166.13 -71.69
CA ASP A 741 48.28 -167.11 -71.49
C ASP A 741 49.66 -166.59 -71.95
N GLY A 742 49.73 -165.34 -72.40
CA GLY A 742 50.94 -164.69 -72.91
C GLY A 742 51.25 -165.01 -74.37
N SER A 743 50.46 -165.86 -75.03
CA SER A 743 50.66 -166.16 -76.45
C SER A 743 50.18 -165.00 -77.34
N PRO A 744 50.82 -164.74 -78.49
CA PRO A 744 50.42 -163.67 -79.39
C PRO A 744 48.99 -163.87 -79.94
N ALA A 745 48.07 -162.93 -79.71
CA ALA A 745 46.78 -162.92 -80.40
C ALA A 745 46.95 -162.73 -81.93
N PRO A 746 46.18 -163.43 -82.78
CA PRO A 746 46.31 -163.32 -84.23
C PRO A 746 45.93 -161.92 -84.72
N PRO A 747 46.55 -161.41 -85.80
CA PRO A 747 46.11 -160.18 -86.45
C PRO A 747 44.61 -160.23 -86.78
N GLY A 748 43.88 -159.16 -86.47
CA GLY A 748 42.42 -159.13 -86.62
C GLY A 748 41.77 -157.96 -85.90
N VAL A 749 40.43 -157.89 -85.97
CA VAL A 749 39.63 -156.84 -85.31
C VAL A 749 39.06 -157.38 -84.00
N TYR A 750 39.24 -156.60 -82.94
CA TYR A 750 38.79 -156.88 -81.58
C TYR A 750 37.81 -155.80 -81.13
N VAL A 751 36.89 -156.14 -80.22
CA VAL A 751 35.89 -155.20 -79.70
C VAL A 751 36.37 -154.68 -78.35
N TRP A 752 36.27 -153.38 -78.14
CA TRP A 752 36.50 -152.76 -76.84
C TRP A 752 35.22 -152.16 -76.26
N LYS A 753 35.07 -152.24 -74.95
CA LYS A 753 33.99 -151.63 -74.18
C LYS A 753 34.59 -150.87 -73.00
N LEU A 754 34.25 -149.59 -72.88
CA LEU A 754 34.56 -148.74 -71.74
C LEU A 754 33.25 -148.41 -71.00
N VAL A 755 33.17 -148.80 -69.74
CA VAL A 755 32.07 -148.44 -68.84
C VAL A 755 32.60 -147.61 -67.69
N GLY A 756 31.82 -146.64 -67.21
CA GLY A 756 32.15 -145.90 -65.99
C GLY A 756 31.03 -144.97 -65.50
N GLN A 757 31.33 -144.07 -64.57
CA GLN A 757 30.39 -143.04 -64.08
C GLN A 757 30.94 -141.62 -64.30
N GLU A 758 30.08 -140.64 -64.59
CA GLU A 758 30.47 -139.23 -64.61
C GLU A 758 30.81 -138.73 -63.19
N ALA A 759 31.89 -137.96 -63.04
CA ALA A 759 32.44 -137.59 -61.73
C ALA A 759 31.51 -136.71 -60.86
N VAL A 760 30.68 -135.85 -61.46
CA VAL A 760 29.83 -134.88 -60.72
C VAL A 760 28.39 -135.37 -60.58
N THR A 761 27.79 -135.82 -61.68
CA THR A 761 26.39 -136.26 -61.74
C THR A 761 26.19 -137.69 -61.25
N ARG A 762 27.29 -138.48 -61.15
CA ARG A 762 27.29 -139.92 -60.84
C ARG A 762 26.50 -140.77 -61.83
N THR A 763 26.16 -140.24 -63.00
CA THR A 763 25.41 -140.96 -64.03
C THR A 763 26.28 -142.01 -64.72
N HIS A 764 25.71 -143.17 -64.99
CA HIS A 764 26.42 -144.27 -65.66
C HIS A 764 26.67 -143.95 -67.14
N PHE A 765 27.86 -144.32 -67.61
CA PHE A 765 28.39 -144.04 -68.93
C PHE A 765 28.90 -145.35 -69.56
N GLU A 766 28.56 -145.58 -70.84
CA GLU A 766 29.04 -146.73 -71.60
C GLU A 766 29.39 -146.33 -73.04
N ARG A 767 30.53 -146.84 -73.53
CA ARG A 767 30.97 -146.76 -74.93
C ARG A 767 31.58 -148.07 -75.39
N THR A 768 31.33 -148.40 -76.64
CA THR A 768 31.86 -149.60 -77.31
C THR A 768 32.40 -149.22 -78.69
N GLY A 769 33.47 -149.89 -79.12
CA GLY A 769 34.08 -149.70 -80.43
C GLY A 769 34.92 -150.91 -80.86
N HIS A 770 35.65 -150.75 -81.97
CA HIS A 770 36.53 -151.78 -82.51
C HIS A 770 37.96 -151.27 -82.58
N VAL A 771 38.92 -152.18 -82.41
CA VAL A 771 40.35 -151.91 -82.62
C VAL A 771 40.95 -153.03 -83.49
N THR A 772 41.74 -152.63 -84.48
CA THR A 772 42.49 -153.57 -85.33
C THR A 772 43.87 -153.83 -84.74
N LEU A 773 44.19 -155.09 -84.45
CA LEU A 773 45.52 -155.55 -84.08
C LEU A 773 46.29 -155.94 -85.35
N LEU A 774 47.43 -155.28 -85.59
CA LEU A 774 48.34 -155.55 -86.70
C LEU A 774 49.62 -156.17 -86.12
N ARG A 775 50.14 -157.26 -86.72
CA ARG A 775 51.47 -157.83 -86.38
C ARG A 775 52.21 -158.26 -87.64
#